data_AF-A0A2S1LEA6-F1
#
_entry.id   AF-A0A2S1LEA6-F1
#
_cell.length_a   1.000
_cell.length_b   1.000
_cell.length_c   1.000
_cell.angle_alpha   90.00
_cell.angle_beta   90.00
_cell.angle_gamma   90.00
#
_symmetry.space_group_name_H-M   'P 1'
#
loop_
_entity.id
_entity.type
_entity.pdbx_description
1 polymer ?
#
loop_
_entity_poly.entity_id
_entity_poly.type
_entity_poly.pdbx_seq_one_letter_code
_entity_poly.pdbx_strand_id
1 'polypeptide(L)'
;MQNSEIKTTCSYCGVGCGIIVTKDSNNGISVKGDKDHPVNRGMLCSKGMNLHYVANDVSDRILYPEMRWSKSHPLERVNWDEALDRAAAVFASIIKKHGPDSVGFYVSGQCLTEEYYLVNKLVKGFLKTNNIDTNSRLCMSSAVVGYKKTFGEDSVPISYDDIELADTFLITGANPAWCHPILFRRIEQHKEKNPKTKIIVVDPRKTDSALTADLHLQILPGSDIYLYHAIAKCLIDKGYIDNDFIINHTENYAAYKNMVVGTSLEKASQLCGIPISEIKQAAEIIAKAKGFISMWAMGLNQSAIGVDKNTALLNLSLITGHVGKPGSGPFSLTGQPNAMGGREVGGMANLLAVHKELANPEHRQEVADFWGVDSISEKPGLTATEMFDALESGKMKAVWIICTNPLVSMPDVRRVEKALANAKFVVVQDISHKSDTAKYADLLLPAAGWLEKEGTMTNSERRISYLPKGINPPGEALSDIEILIRFAKKMNFNGFNYNSAEDIYKEYCALTKNTKIDISFLNYTRLKNEGTFQWPVPDYGHPGTARLFTDKKFYTPSQKAIFNLPTSIDNTSEQPTDKHPFILTTGRIRDQWHTMTKTGKVSRLLSHIPSPTLEINPIDAFKTGIEDGNIVVVSSENGEVRVKAKVTDTIKEGVVFLPMHWGKQLDNDLNRANNLTNTVVDPISKEPDFKFTTVAVVKYEKPFEKIAVVGAGAAAFRFIQNYREINTTDEIIVFSNEENPFYNRVLLPEYVTDELSWESLQKIKADSLSKLNITMKSGVSIESINKTDNLITDSKGIVHTYDSLILATGSRPFVPENAQLHLPGRFTMRRKEDADRLKNYLDGTKLKSEEQHVVIVGGGLLGLELAAALKHKKVKITIIQRASRLMERQLDRVSCKLLAEEVQLRDIQIYFDNEVSTVFDTDNDNELEIGLKSGRILTANAIVYTIGTIPNIEIAKETGVACGRGVKVNQYLQSSQPNIFAIGEIAEFNNQLFGITSAAEEQADILANFIGGDISSYYKGSVLMNILKLEDINLCSIGQIDFPENDDSYEEIVFTDLKKRYYKKCVVRNDLLVGAILMGDKNEFAEFKTMIESKIELSDKREMLLRGSGSQAKPVIGKLVCSCSQVGSGNIEEAIKSGCTNFTELCKTTGAGLGCGSCKTEVKEILSKIK
;
A
#
# COMPACT_ATOMS: atom_id res chain seq x y z
N MET A 1 8.35 -22.31 29.37
CA MET A 1 8.80 -20.93 29.66
C MET A 1 7.57 -20.05 29.62
N GLN A 2 7.30 -19.24 30.65
CA GLN A 2 6.16 -18.31 30.62
C GLN A 2 6.46 -17.25 29.56
N ASN A 3 5.65 -17.21 28.50
CA ASN A 3 5.68 -16.13 27.52
C ASN A 3 5.45 -14.81 28.28
N SER A 4 6.42 -13.91 28.29
CA SER A 4 6.26 -12.59 28.92
C SER A 4 5.33 -11.75 28.05
N GLU A 5 4.12 -11.48 28.56
CA GLU A 5 3.18 -10.56 27.94
C GLU A 5 3.59 -9.11 28.27
N ILE A 6 3.57 -8.23 27.27
CA ILE A 6 3.89 -6.80 27.42
C ILE A 6 2.65 -5.99 27.04
N LYS A 7 2.15 -5.18 27.99
CA LYS A 7 1.06 -4.22 27.73
C LYS A 7 1.62 -2.93 27.16
N THR A 8 1.04 -2.45 26.06
CA THR A 8 1.44 -1.22 25.36
C THR A 8 0.24 -0.58 24.64
N THR A 9 0.47 0.51 23.91
CA THR A 9 -0.56 1.22 23.14
C THR A 9 -0.23 1.24 21.64
N CYS A 10 -1.27 1.19 20.81
CA CYS A 10 -1.16 1.31 19.35
C CYS A 10 -0.57 2.67 18.92
N SER A 11 0.36 2.65 17.98
CA SER A 11 1.09 3.84 17.48
C SER A 11 0.57 4.39 16.14
N TYR A 12 -0.71 4.18 15.82
CA TYR A 12 -1.35 4.69 14.60
C TYR A 12 -2.23 5.93 14.85
N CYS A 13 -3.55 5.78 14.97
CA CYS A 13 -4.46 6.92 15.15
C CYS A 13 -4.45 7.44 16.60
N GLY A 14 -4.93 8.67 16.81
CA GLY A 14 -5.08 9.33 18.11
C GLY A 14 -6.10 8.72 19.07
N VAL A 15 -6.52 7.47 18.86
CA VAL A 15 -7.46 6.76 19.75
C VAL A 15 -6.73 6.22 20.99
N GLY A 16 -5.53 5.66 20.85
CA GLY A 16 -4.79 5.06 21.98
C GLY A 16 -5.33 3.68 22.39
N CYS A 17 -5.45 2.73 21.46
CA CYS A 17 -5.91 1.37 21.76
C CYS A 17 -4.85 0.56 22.50
N GLY A 18 -5.21 -0.12 23.59
CA GLY A 18 -4.33 -1.01 24.33
C GLY A 18 -4.09 -2.34 23.61
N ILE A 19 -2.85 -2.78 23.64
CA ILE A 19 -2.33 -3.98 22.96
C ILE A 19 -1.56 -4.82 23.97
N ILE A 20 -1.77 -6.13 23.93
CA ILE A 20 -0.91 -7.12 24.57
C ILE A 20 -0.01 -7.71 23.49
N VAL A 21 1.30 -7.65 23.73
CA VAL A 21 2.35 -8.19 22.86
C VAL A 21 2.86 -9.48 23.48
N THR A 22 2.99 -10.53 22.68
CA THR A 22 3.60 -11.79 23.09
C THR A 22 4.83 -12.05 22.23
N LYS A 23 5.97 -12.31 22.88
CA LYS A 23 7.21 -12.72 22.21
C LYS A 23 7.15 -14.21 21.89
N ASP A 24 7.62 -14.58 20.70
CA ASP A 24 7.86 -15.97 20.34
C ASP A 24 9.31 -16.40 20.68
N SER A 25 9.62 -17.68 20.42
CA SER A 25 10.95 -18.25 20.67
C SER A 25 12.05 -17.73 19.73
N ASN A 26 11.67 -17.10 18.61
CA ASN A 26 12.57 -16.66 17.54
C ASN A 26 12.76 -15.12 17.57
N ASN A 27 12.50 -14.48 18.71
CA ASN A 27 12.51 -13.02 18.92
C ASN A 27 11.48 -12.23 18.09
N GLY A 28 10.55 -12.89 17.41
CA GLY A 28 9.40 -12.25 16.79
C GLY A 28 8.35 -11.87 17.84
N ILE A 29 7.42 -11.00 17.42
CA ILE A 29 6.28 -10.61 18.24
C ILE A 29 4.96 -10.90 17.54
N SER A 30 3.93 -11.15 18.36
CA SER A 30 2.52 -11.18 17.97
C SER A 30 1.72 -10.21 18.85
N VAL A 31 0.54 -9.78 18.39
CA VAL A 31 -0.30 -8.82 19.12
C VAL A 31 -1.75 -9.29 19.21
N LYS A 32 -2.38 -8.94 20.33
CA LYS A 32 -3.84 -9.01 20.54
C LYS A 32 -4.31 -7.77 21.28
N GLY A 33 -5.61 -7.45 21.22
CA GLY A 33 -6.15 -6.33 21.97
C GLY A 33 -6.16 -6.60 23.47
N ASP A 34 -5.81 -5.59 24.29
CA ASP A 34 -5.93 -5.68 25.74
C ASP A 34 -7.41 -5.52 26.15
N LYS A 35 -8.00 -6.58 26.70
CA LYS A 35 -9.40 -6.60 27.15
C LYS A 35 -9.65 -5.66 28.33
N ASP A 36 -8.62 -5.41 29.14
CA ASP A 36 -8.72 -4.57 30.34
C ASP A 36 -8.50 -3.08 30.03
N HIS A 37 -8.02 -2.75 28.83
CA HIS A 37 -7.70 -1.37 28.49
C HIS A 37 -8.99 -0.54 28.23
N PRO A 38 -9.16 0.62 28.90
CA PRO A 38 -10.46 1.32 28.96
C PRO A 38 -10.92 1.85 27.60
N VAL A 39 -9.98 2.19 26.71
CA VAL A 39 -10.28 2.79 25.41
C VAL A 39 -10.97 1.82 24.45
N ASN A 40 -10.37 0.64 24.24
CA ASN A 40 -10.74 -0.28 23.17
C ASN A 40 -11.34 -1.60 23.67
N ARG A 41 -11.20 -1.94 24.96
CA ARG A 41 -11.83 -3.12 25.58
C ARG A 41 -11.57 -4.41 24.78
N GLY A 42 -10.33 -4.61 24.33
CA GLY A 42 -9.90 -5.76 23.54
C GLY A 42 -10.10 -5.65 22.02
N MET A 43 -10.82 -4.63 21.53
CA MET A 43 -11.03 -4.44 20.09
C MET A 43 -9.79 -3.83 19.42
N LEU A 44 -9.47 -4.28 18.20
CA LEU A 44 -8.44 -3.68 17.35
C LEU A 44 -8.97 -3.55 15.91
N CYS A 45 -8.52 -2.51 15.20
CA CYS A 45 -8.79 -2.36 13.77
C CYS A 45 -7.79 -3.18 12.94
N SER A 46 -8.01 -3.28 11.62
CA SER A 46 -7.11 -3.97 10.68
C SER A 46 -5.65 -3.56 10.86
N LYS A 47 -5.37 -2.27 10.99
CA LYS A 47 -4.02 -1.75 11.23
C LYS A 47 -3.44 -2.22 12.57
N GLY A 48 -4.22 -2.13 13.64
CA GLY A 48 -3.79 -2.51 14.99
C GLY A 48 -3.49 -4.01 15.14
N MET A 49 -4.31 -4.87 14.54
CA MET A 49 -4.10 -6.33 14.57
C MET A 49 -2.84 -6.77 13.81
N ASN A 50 -2.47 -6.05 12.75
CA ASN A 50 -1.32 -6.36 11.91
C ASN A 50 -0.04 -5.56 12.27
N LEU A 51 -0.04 -4.83 13.39
CA LEU A 51 1.09 -3.98 13.79
C LEU A 51 2.38 -4.78 14.04
N HIS A 52 2.26 -6.04 14.47
CA HIS A 52 3.39 -6.93 14.68
C HIS A 52 4.17 -7.24 13.40
N TYR A 53 3.50 -7.41 12.25
CA TYR A 53 4.16 -7.60 10.97
C TYR A 53 5.04 -6.39 10.58
N VAL A 54 4.62 -5.17 10.94
CA VAL A 54 5.43 -3.96 10.70
C VAL A 54 6.68 -3.92 11.57
N ALA A 55 6.58 -4.39 12.82
CA ALA A 55 7.71 -4.43 13.75
C ALA A 55 8.70 -5.57 13.42
N ASN A 56 8.17 -6.74 13.01
CA ASN A 56 8.99 -7.89 12.62
C ASN A 56 9.68 -7.68 11.25
N ASP A 57 9.07 -6.94 10.33
CA ASP A 57 9.67 -6.64 9.02
C ASP A 57 10.73 -5.54 9.09
N VAL A 58 11.99 -5.97 9.16
CA VAL A 58 13.18 -5.10 9.18
C VAL A 58 13.81 -4.87 7.80
N SER A 59 13.18 -5.32 6.70
CA SER A 59 13.80 -5.35 5.36
C SER A 59 14.17 -3.98 4.78
N ASP A 60 13.49 -2.92 5.20
CA ASP A 60 13.74 -1.54 4.77
C ASP A 60 14.24 -0.64 5.91
N ARG A 61 14.56 -1.22 7.08
CA ARG A 61 14.97 -0.44 8.25
C ARG A 61 16.28 0.28 7.98
N ILE A 62 16.39 1.51 8.49
CA ILE A 62 17.66 2.21 8.58
C ILE A 62 18.40 1.62 9.78
N LEU A 63 19.56 1.00 9.52
CA LEU A 63 20.30 0.24 10.52
C LEU A 63 21.49 1.02 11.10
N TYR A 64 22.05 1.96 10.33
CA TYR A 64 23.26 2.71 10.67
C TYR A 64 23.09 4.17 10.27
N PRO A 65 23.80 5.12 10.92
CA PRO A 65 23.91 6.46 10.39
C PRO A 65 24.49 6.45 8.98
N GLU A 66 23.90 7.21 8.08
CA GLU A 66 24.37 7.37 6.71
C GLU A 66 24.54 8.85 6.37
N MET A 67 25.59 9.20 5.65
CA MET A 67 25.92 10.61 5.38
C MET A 67 26.38 10.81 3.94
N ARG A 68 26.04 11.96 3.37
CA ARG A 68 26.61 12.46 2.12
C ARG A 68 27.72 13.45 2.44
N TRP A 69 28.90 13.25 1.85
CA TRP A 69 30.00 14.22 1.95
C TRP A 69 29.75 15.49 1.12
N SER A 70 28.96 15.37 0.05
CA SER A 70 28.48 16.43 -0.83
C SER A 70 27.14 16.02 -1.42
N LYS A 71 26.31 16.97 -1.86
CA LYS A 71 24.98 16.70 -2.45
C LYS A 71 25.00 15.74 -3.64
N SER A 72 26.10 15.72 -4.40
CA SER A 72 26.28 14.82 -5.55
C SER A 72 26.81 13.44 -5.18
N HIS A 73 27.26 13.22 -3.94
CA HIS A 73 27.80 11.94 -3.48
C HIS A 73 26.68 11.02 -2.97
N PRO A 74 26.83 9.68 -3.06
CA PRO A 74 25.90 8.74 -2.45
C PRO A 74 25.88 8.88 -0.92
N LEU A 75 24.82 8.35 -0.29
CA LEU A 75 24.79 8.12 1.15
C LEU A 75 25.73 6.96 1.48
N GLU A 76 26.61 7.16 2.46
CA GLU A 76 27.56 6.16 2.92
C GLU A 76 27.39 5.94 4.42
N ARG A 77 27.53 4.69 4.87
CA ARG A 77 27.51 4.35 6.30
C ARG A 77 28.64 5.08 7.02
N VAL A 78 28.32 5.69 8.16
CA VAL A 78 29.28 6.29 9.10
C VAL A 78 28.96 5.83 10.52
N ASN A 79 29.87 6.10 11.47
CA ASN A 79 29.57 5.84 12.88
C ASN A 79 28.79 7.02 13.51
N TRP A 80 28.19 6.77 14.68
CA TRP A 80 27.37 7.75 15.38
C TRP A 80 28.11 9.03 15.80
N ASP A 81 29.37 8.91 16.23
CA ASP A 81 30.15 10.06 16.66
C ASP A 81 30.46 10.98 15.49
N GLU A 82 30.92 10.44 14.36
CA GLU A 82 31.16 11.19 13.12
C GLU A 82 29.89 11.89 12.61
N ALA A 83 28.76 11.17 12.59
CA ALA A 83 27.47 11.70 12.19
C ALA A 83 27.05 12.92 13.02
N LEU A 84 27.13 12.80 14.36
CA LEU A 84 26.68 13.85 15.27
C LEU A 84 27.70 14.98 15.41
N ASP A 85 29.00 14.71 15.31
CA ASP A 85 30.05 15.74 15.23
C ASP A 85 29.84 16.61 13.99
N ARG A 86 29.53 15.99 12.84
CA ARG A 86 29.19 16.73 11.63
C ARG A 86 27.92 17.56 11.81
N ALA A 87 26.85 16.97 12.31
CA ALA A 87 25.60 17.67 12.53
C ALA A 87 25.79 18.89 13.45
N ALA A 88 26.44 18.71 14.60
CA ALA A 88 26.71 19.78 15.56
C ALA A 88 27.59 20.88 14.94
N ALA A 89 28.68 20.51 14.25
CA ALA A 89 29.56 21.48 13.60
C ALA A 89 28.84 22.31 12.52
N VAL A 90 27.98 21.67 11.70
CA VAL A 90 27.22 22.34 10.64
C VAL A 90 26.16 23.27 11.24
N PHE A 91 25.38 22.80 12.21
CA PHE A 91 24.38 23.63 12.89
C PHE A 91 25.04 24.83 13.58
N ALA A 92 26.10 24.61 14.36
CA ALA A 92 26.83 25.69 15.03
C ALA A 92 27.39 26.72 14.03
N SER A 93 27.95 26.27 12.91
CA SER A 93 28.47 27.15 11.85
C SER A 93 27.38 27.97 11.18
N ILE A 94 26.25 27.34 10.84
CA ILE A 94 25.09 28.01 10.23
C ILE A 94 24.51 29.05 11.19
N ILE A 95 24.27 28.68 12.45
CA ILE A 95 23.74 29.59 13.48
C ILE A 95 24.69 30.77 13.70
N LYS A 96 26.00 30.51 13.83
CA LYS A 96 27.00 31.57 14.00
C LYS A 96 27.01 32.57 12.83
N LYS A 97 26.81 32.08 11.59
CA LYS A 97 26.87 32.91 10.38
C LYS A 97 25.57 33.61 10.04
N HIS A 98 24.43 32.98 10.31
CA HIS A 98 23.11 33.40 9.82
C HIS A 98 22.07 33.65 10.92
N GLY A 99 22.44 33.47 12.19
CA GLY A 99 21.54 33.57 13.33
C GLY A 99 20.76 32.29 13.61
N PRO A 100 20.13 32.17 14.78
CA PRO A 100 19.45 30.96 15.23
C PRO A 100 18.25 30.57 14.35
N ASP A 101 17.53 31.55 13.80
CA ASP A 101 16.37 31.30 12.92
C ASP A 101 16.75 30.76 11.53
N SER A 102 18.03 30.52 11.27
CA SER A 102 18.51 29.88 10.04
C SER A 102 18.47 28.35 10.09
N VAL A 103 18.10 27.75 11.21
CA VAL A 103 17.86 26.31 11.37
C VAL A 103 16.44 26.04 11.87
N GLY A 104 15.93 24.83 11.65
CA GLY A 104 14.62 24.45 12.15
C GLY A 104 14.40 22.94 12.28
N PHE A 105 13.39 22.56 13.05
CA PHE A 105 13.02 21.18 13.32
C PHE A 105 11.57 20.93 12.88
N TYR A 106 11.37 19.96 11.99
CA TYR A 106 10.05 19.51 11.56
C TYR A 106 9.77 18.12 12.14
N VAL A 107 8.94 18.06 13.17
CA VAL A 107 8.69 16.85 13.96
C VAL A 107 7.27 16.31 13.75
N SER A 108 6.91 15.25 14.48
CA SER A 108 5.75 14.43 14.15
C SER A 108 4.93 14.03 15.35
N GLY A 109 3.60 14.00 15.23
CA GLY A 109 2.68 13.45 16.25
C GLY A 109 2.90 11.96 16.56
N GLN A 110 3.92 11.35 15.97
CA GLN A 110 4.41 10.00 16.26
C GLN A 110 5.50 9.97 17.33
N CYS A 111 6.14 11.10 17.65
CA CYS A 111 7.12 11.21 18.72
C CYS A 111 6.44 10.95 20.08
N LEU A 112 7.18 10.33 21.00
CA LEU A 112 6.77 10.19 22.40
C LEU A 112 6.83 11.55 23.10
N THR A 113 6.09 11.72 24.18
CA THR A 113 5.98 13.01 24.88
C THR A 113 7.34 13.51 25.37
N GLU A 114 8.19 12.60 25.84
CA GLU A 114 9.55 12.89 26.29
C GLU A 114 10.45 13.37 25.14
N GLU A 115 10.32 12.76 23.97
CA GLU A 115 11.06 13.15 22.75
C GLU A 115 10.66 14.55 22.32
N TYR A 116 9.35 14.78 22.27
CA TYR A 116 8.75 16.07 21.96
C TYR A 116 9.22 17.17 22.91
N TYR A 117 9.23 16.88 24.22
CA TYR A 117 9.72 17.79 25.25
C TYR A 117 11.19 18.14 25.04
N LEU A 118 12.04 17.15 24.78
CA LEU A 118 13.47 17.37 24.52
C LEU A 118 13.70 18.25 23.28
N VAL A 119 13.01 17.99 22.16
CA VAL A 119 13.17 18.82 20.96
C VAL A 119 12.73 20.25 21.26
N ASN A 120 11.60 20.45 21.95
CA ASN A 120 11.13 21.79 22.29
C ASN A 120 12.13 22.54 23.19
N LYS A 121 12.61 21.90 24.26
CA LYS A 121 13.64 22.43 25.17
C LYS A 121 14.91 22.79 24.42
N LEU A 122 15.42 21.88 23.57
CA LEU A 122 16.62 22.08 22.75
C LEU A 122 16.46 23.29 21.81
N VAL A 123 15.38 23.34 21.06
CA VAL A 123 15.19 24.35 20.00
C VAL A 123 14.97 25.74 20.60
N LYS A 124 14.02 25.88 21.52
CA LYS A 124 13.65 27.19 22.09
C LYS A 124 14.61 27.68 23.15
N GLY A 125 15.01 26.77 24.04
CA GLY A 125 15.86 27.09 25.18
C GLY A 125 17.33 27.28 24.80
N PHE A 126 17.89 26.39 23.97
CA PHE A 126 19.34 26.30 23.76
C PHE A 126 19.79 26.76 22.37
N LEU A 127 19.09 26.38 21.30
CA LEU A 127 19.36 26.91 19.96
C LEU A 127 18.83 28.34 19.78
N LYS A 128 18.01 28.83 20.72
CA LYS A 128 17.46 30.20 20.76
C LYS A 128 16.64 30.56 19.51
N THR A 129 15.96 29.59 18.92
CA THR A 129 14.98 29.82 17.85
C THR A 129 13.65 29.16 18.22
N ASN A 130 12.55 29.73 17.74
CA ASN A 130 11.24 29.10 17.86
C ASN A 130 10.87 28.26 16.64
N ASN A 131 11.82 28.02 15.71
CA ASN A 131 11.65 27.21 14.50
C ASN A 131 11.56 25.71 14.81
N ILE A 132 10.53 25.32 15.53
CA ILE A 132 10.05 23.95 15.68
C ILE A 132 8.58 23.93 15.29
N ASP A 133 8.20 23.07 14.36
CA ASP A 133 6.79 22.80 14.12
C ASP A 133 6.57 21.32 13.82
N THR A 134 5.32 20.90 13.82
CA THR A 134 4.95 19.50 13.67
C THR A 134 3.93 19.34 12.56
N ASN A 135 3.86 18.15 11.95
CA ASN A 135 2.73 17.77 11.10
C ASN A 135 1.36 17.88 11.78
N SER A 136 1.29 18.03 13.11
CA SER A 136 0.05 18.41 13.80
C SER A 136 -0.49 19.78 13.35
N ARG A 137 0.38 20.67 12.83
CA ARG A 137 0.02 21.90 12.12
C ARG A 137 -0.93 21.66 10.97
N LEU A 138 -0.70 20.56 10.25
CA LEU A 138 -1.44 20.16 9.07
C LEU A 138 -2.75 19.43 9.41
N CYS A 139 -3.11 19.30 10.70
CA CYS A 139 -4.10 18.33 11.16
C CYS A 139 -5.13 18.91 12.13
N MET A 140 -4.68 19.58 13.20
CA MET A 140 -5.55 19.94 14.33
C MET A 140 -5.42 21.39 14.77
N SER A 141 -4.53 22.20 14.18
CA SER A 141 -4.23 23.55 14.66
C SER A 141 -5.46 24.46 14.69
N SER A 142 -6.38 24.31 13.73
CA SER A 142 -7.65 25.05 13.74
C SER A 142 -8.56 24.68 14.91
N ALA A 143 -8.62 23.40 15.29
CA ALA A 143 -9.41 22.94 16.45
C ALA A 143 -8.82 23.44 17.77
N VAL A 144 -7.49 23.43 17.90
CA VAL A 144 -6.76 23.96 19.06
C VAL A 144 -7.10 25.42 19.30
N VAL A 145 -7.06 26.23 18.24
CA VAL A 145 -7.43 27.65 18.32
C VAL A 145 -8.92 27.80 18.66
N GLY A 146 -9.80 26.96 18.09
CA GLY A 146 -11.22 26.94 18.41
C GLY A 146 -11.49 26.69 19.91
N TYR A 147 -10.86 25.67 20.49
CA TYR A 147 -10.95 25.40 21.93
C TYR A 147 -10.38 26.55 22.76
N LYS A 148 -9.20 27.08 22.40
CA LYS A 148 -8.59 28.21 23.11
C LYS A 148 -9.49 29.45 23.11
N LYS A 149 -10.07 29.80 21.96
CA LYS A 149 -10.99 30.94 21.83
C LYS A 149 -12.29 30.75 22.61
N THR A 150 -12.77 29.50 22.75
CA THR A 150 -14.09 29.22 23.36
C THR A 150 -13.99 28.96 24.86
N PHE A 151 -12.97 28.21 25.29
CA PHE A 151 -12.80 27.71 26.66
C PHE A 151 -11.58 28.30 27.39
N GLY A 152 -10.74 29.09 26.71
CA GLY A 152 -9.55 29.75 27.27
C GLY A 152 -8.24 29.00 27.01
N GLU A 153 -8.29 27.68 26.83
CA GLU A 153 -7.12 26.83 26.53
C GLU A 153 -7.49 25.68 25.57
N ASP A 154 -6.50 24.95 25.05
CA ASP A 154 -6.69 23.70 24.30
C ASP A 154 -7.15 22.56 25.24
N SER A 155 -8.39 22.64 25.70
CA SER A 155 -8.96 21.73 26.69
C SER A 155 -10.15 20.98 26.10
N VAL A 156 -9.90 19.75 25.66
CA VAL A 156 -10.96 18.85 25.19
C VAL A 156 -11.88 18.52 26.38
N PRO A 157 -13.19 18.77 26.33
CA PRO A 157 -14.03 18.69 27.52
C PRO A 157 -14.50 17.26 27.88
N ILE A 158 -14.53 16.34 26.92
CA ILE A 158 -15.20 15.03 27.07
C ILE A 158 -14.27 13.87 27.43
N SER A 159 -14.84 12.70 27.72
CA SER A 159 -14.18 11.38 27.67
C SER A 159 -14.82 10.48 26.62
N TYR A 160 -14.13 9.45 26.15
CA TYR A 160 -14.72 8.40 25.31
C TYR A 160 -15.90 7.69 25.97
N ASP A 161 -15.95 7.60 27.30
CA ASP A 161 -17.09 7.03 28.01
C ASP A 161 -18.37 7.88 27.89
N ASP A 162 -18.28 9.10 27.34
CA ASP A 162 -19.46 9.87 26.96
C ASP A 162 -20.18 9.28 25.73
N ILE A 163 -19.51 8.47 24.91
CA ILE A 163 -20.14 7.81 23.76
C ILE A 163 -21.31 6.93 24.21
N GLU A 164 -21.14 6.16 25.29
CA GLU A 164 -22.21 5.30 25.81
C GLU A 164 -23.30 6.06 26.58
N LEU A 165 -23.14 7.37 26.79
CA LEU A 165 -24.11 8.22 27.49
C LEU A 165 -24.88 9.16 26.56
N ALA A 166 -24.32 9.48 25.39
CA ALA A 166 -24.93 10.36 24.42
C ALA A 166 -26.13 9.70 23.71
N ASP A 167 -27.14 10.49 23.35
CA ASP A 167 -28.25 10.03 22.51
C ASP A 167 -28.26 10.69 21.12
N THR A 168 -27.39 11.68 20.90
CA THR A 168 -27.25 12.36 19.60
C THR A 168 -25.78 12.61 19.27
N PHE A 169 -25.38 12.23 18.07
CA PHE A 169 -24.05 12.46 17.50
C PHE A 169 -24.15 13.33 16.25
N LEU A 170 -23.36 14.41 16.19
CA LEU A 170 -23.10 15.16 14.96
C LEU A 170 -21.66 14.90 14.52
N ILE A 171 -21.49 14.04 13.52
CA ILE A 171 -20.18 13.74 12.93
C ILE A 171 -20.01 14.65 11.71
N THR A 172 -19.07 15.59 11.74
CA THR A 172 -18.92 16.61 10.69
C THR A 172 -17.48 16.71 10.21
N GLY A 173 -17.27 16.69 8.88
CA GLY A 173 -15.93 16.71 8.29
C GLY A 173 -15.03 15.58 8.79
N ALA A 174 -15.61 14.40 9.06
CA ALA A 174 -14.91 13.26 9.64
C ALA A 174 -15.50 11.94 9.15
N ASN A 175 -14.64 10.94 8.94
CA ASN A 175 -15.02 9.55 8.68
C ASN A 175 -14.43 8.61 9.75
N PRO A 176 -14.97 8.63 10.98
CA PRO A 176 -14.47 7.81 12.08
C PRO A 176 -14.56 6.31 11.81
N ALA A 177 -15.48 5.84 10.95
CA ALA A 177 -15.54 4.42 10.56
C ALA A 177 -14.22 3.89 10.01
N TRP A 178 -13.47 4.72 9.27
CA TRP A 178 -12.17 4.34 8.69
C TRP A 178 -10.98 4.93 9.47
N CYS A 179 -11.10 6.17 9.93
CA CYS A 179 -9.99 6.90 10.55
C CYS A 179 -9.84 6.61 12.05
N HIS A 180 -10.95 6.31 12.74
CA HIS A 180 -10.99 6.03 14.17
C HIS A 180 -11.92 4.81 14.47
N PRO A 181 -11.70 3.64 13.85
CA PRO A 181 -12.72 2.58 13.77
C PRO A 181 -13.21 2.09 15.12
N ILE A 182 -12.36 2.13 16.15
CA ILE A 182 -12.74 1.70 17.50
C ILE A 182 -13.74 2.65 18.15
N LEU A 183 -13.60 3.97 17.95
CA LEU A 183 -14.58 4.94 18.44
C LEU A 183 -15.90 4.79 17.70
N PHE A 184 -15.85 4.62 16.38
CA PHE A 184 -17.06 4.38 15.59
C PHE A 184 -17.75 3.07 15.98
N ARG A 185 -17.00 2.00 16.23
CA ARG A 185 -17.55 0.72 16.70
C ARG A 185 -18.27 0.85 18.04
N ARG A 186 -17.78 1.71 18.94
CA ARG A 186 -18.49 2.04 20.19
C ARG A 186 -19.80 2.76 19.91
N ILE A 187 -19.84 3.70 18.96
CA ILE A 187 -21.07 4.38 18.53
C ILE A 187 -22.07 3.36 17.92
N GLU A 188 -21.61 2.47 17.05
CA GLU A 188 -22.45 1.40 16.46
C GLU A 188 -23.05 0.51 17.55
N GLN A 189 -22.22 -0.04 18.44
CA GLN A 189 -22.67 -0.89 19.55
C GLN A 189 -23.64 -0.14 20.48
N HIS A 190 -23.41 1.16 20.69
CA HIS A 190 -24.30 1.99 21.49
C HIS A 190 -25.66 2.20 20.80
N LYS A 191 -25.67 2.49 19.50
CA LYS A 191 -26.91 2.62 18.70
C LYS A 191 -27.68 1.30 18.57
N GLU A 192 -26.98 0.17 18.42
CA GLU A 192 -27.59 -1.16 18.44
C GLU A 192 -28.31 -1.42 19.77
N LYS A 193 -27.69 -1.07 20.90
CA LYS A 193 -28.30 -1.20 22.24
C LYS A 193 -29.38 -0.16 22.52
N ASN A 194 -29.27 1.01 21.91
CA ASN A 194 -30.16 2.15 22.08
C ASN A 194 -30.67 2.65 20.72
N PRO A 195 -31.68 1.99 20.11
CA PRO A 195 -32.13 2.32 18.75
C PRO A 195 -32.68 3.74 18.56
N LYS A 196 -32.92 4.47 19.66
CA LYS A 196 -33.34 5.88 19.63
C LYS A 196 -32.18 6.85 19.41
N THR A 197 -30.93 6.41 19.58
CA THR A 197 -29.73 7.21 19.37
C THR A 197 -29.69 7.70 17.92
N LYS A 198 -29.49 9.01 17.74
CA LYS A 198 -29.46 9.68 16.44
C LYS A 198 -28.05 10.02 16.00
N ILE A 199 -27.75 9.76 14.74
CA ILE A 199 -26.47 10.10 14.12
C ILE A 199 -26.74 11.00 12.92
N ILE A 200 -26.18 12.21 12.96
CA ILE A 200 -26.15 13.16 11.84
C ILE A 200 -24.72 13.14 11.29
N VAL A 201 -24.56 12.99 9.98
CA VAL A 201 -23.26 13.09 9.30
C VAL A 201 -23.26 14.25 8.32
N VAL A 202 -22.26 15.12 8.40
CA VAL A 202 -22.02 16.21 7.45
C VAL A 202 -20.72 15.92 6.70
N ASP A 203 -20.83 15.50 5.44
CA ASP A 203 -19.69 15.15 4.59
C ASP A 203 -20.12 15.22 3.11
N PRO A 204 -19.35 15.83 2.19
CA PRO A 204 -19.65 15.78 0.75
C PRO A 204 -19.67 14.35 0.19
N ARG A 205 -19.00 13.40 0.87
CA ARG A 205 -18.97 11.98 0.53
C ARG A 205 -19.94 11.19 1.40
N LYS A 206 -20.66 10.26 0.79
CA LYS A 206 -21.44 9.22 1.45
C LYS A 206 -20.50 8.12 1.96
N THR A 207 -19.71 8.45 2.98
CA THR A 207 -18.75 7.56 3.63
C THR A 207 -19.44 6.44 4.40
N ASP A 208 -18.70 5.42 4.85
CA ASP A 208 -19.22 4.38 5.75
C ASP A 208 -19.82 4.96 7.04
N SER A 209 -19.31 6.09 7.51
CA SER A 209 -19.93 6.81 8.64
C SER A 209 -21.30 7.37 8.26
N ALA A 210 -21.45 7.90 7.04
CA ALA A 210 -22.72 8.42 6.51
C ALA A 210 -23.74 7.30 6.22
N LEU A 211 -23.29 6.10 5.83
CA LEU A 211 -24.17 4.96 5.52
C LEU A 211 -25.00 4.51 6.73
N THR A 212 -24.51 4.70 7.96
CA THR A 212 -25.23 4.32 9.19
C THR A 212 -25.96 5.49 9.86
N ALA A 213 -25.89 6.68 9.26
CA ALA A 213 -26.49 7.91 9.78
C ALA A 213 -28.02 7.90 9.65
N ASP A 214 -28.70 8.53 10.61
CA ASP A 214 -30.14 8.83 10.50
C ASP A 214 -30.39 10.01 9.55
N LEU A 215 -29.40 10.89 9.39
CA LEU A 215 -29.43 12.03 8.49
C LEU A 215 -28.02 12.27 7.94
N HIS A 216 -27.86 12.19 6.61
CA HIS A 216 -26.63 12.58 5.92
C HIS A 216 -26.86 13.91 5.21
N LEU A 217 -26.14 14.93 5.66
CA LEU A 217 -26.10 16.26 5.08
C LEU A 217 -24.94 16.34 4.09
N GLN A 218 -25.21 16.05 2.82
CA GLN A 218 -24.19 16.03 1.77
C GLN A 218 -23.82 17.45 1.31
N ILE A 219 -22.97 18.12 2.09
CA ILE A 219 -22.64 19.54 1.98
C ILE A 219 -21.75 19.87 0.75
N LEU A 220 -21.88 21.07 0.19
CA LEU A 220 -20.85 21.67 -0.69
C LEU A 220 -19.62 22.07 0.15
N PRO A 221 -18.40 21.58 -0.18
CA PRO A 221 -17.20 21.93 0.59
C PRO A 221 -17.03 23.43 0.77
N GLY A 222 -16.61 23.86 1.96
CA GLY A 222 -16.39 25.30 2.26
C GLY A 222 -17.60 26.04 2.84
N SER A 223 -18.79 25.44 2.83
CA SER A 223 -20.03 26.10 3.29
C SER A 223 -20.45 25.75 4.73
N ASP A 224 -19.56 25.15 5.53
CA ASP A 224 -19.85 24.60 6.86
C ASP A 224 -20.44 25.64 7.84
N ILE A 225 -19.93 26.88 7.83
CA ILE A 225 -20.39 27.96 8.72
C ILE A 225 -21.84 28.32 8.43
N TYR A 226 -22.23 28.39 7.15
CA TYR A 226 -23.60 28.63 6.74
C TYR A 226 -24.55 27.55 7.27
N LEU A 227 -24.13 26.29 7.22
CA LEU A 227 -24.93 25.18 7.74
C LEU A 227 -25.13 25.30 9.26
N TYR A 228 -24.07 25.56 10.03
CA TYR A 228 -24.19 25.69 11.48
C TYR A 228 -25.00 26.91 11.89
N HIS A 229 -24.85 28.04 11.19
CA HIS A 229 -25.70 29.21 11.42
C HIS A 229 -27.17 28.90 11.10
N ALA A 230 -27.47 28.19 10.01
CA ALA A 230 -28.84 27.81 9.67
C ALA A 230 -29.46 26.87 10.72
N ILE A 231 -28.70 25.91 11.24
CA ILE A 231 -29.12 25.04 12.35
C ILE A 231 -29.35 25.87 13.62
N ALA A 232 -28.40 26.73 14.00
CA ALA A 232 -28.51 27.61 15.17
C ALA A 232 -29.75 28.53 15.06
N LYS A 233 -30.01 29.09 13.87
CA LYS A 233 -31.19 29.90 13.60
C LYS A 233 -32.47 29.12 13.87
N CYS A 234 -32.57 27.87 13.40
CA CYS A 234 -33.72 27.01 13.66
C CYS A 234 -33.91 26.71 15.15
N LEU A 235 -32.82 26.49 15.89
CA LEU A 235 -32.87 26.28 17.35
C LEU A 235 -33.34 27.53 18.10
N ILE A 236 -32.86 28.71 17.72
CA ILE A 236 -33.26 30.00 18.30
C ILE A 236 -34.72 30.29 18.01
N ASP A 237 -35.14 30.20 16.75
CA ASP A 237 -36.50 30.57 16.32
C ASP A 237 -37.58 29.68 16.96
N LYS A 238 -37.25 28.41 17.26
CA LYS A 238 -38.15 27.47 17.94
C LYS A 238 -38.00 27.45 19.48
N GLY A 239 -37.07 28.22 20.04
CA GLY A 239 -36.86 28.29 21.49
C GLY A 239 -36.19 27.06 22.11
N TYR A 240 -35.41 26.28 21.35
CA TYR A 240 -34.72 25.07 21.81
C TYR A 240 -33.29 25.33 22.34
N ILE A 241 -33.07 26.51 22.93
CA ILE A 241 -31.77 26.93 23.45
C ILE A 241 -31.75 26.83 24.99
N ASP A 242 -30.57 26.58 25.57
CA ASP A 242 -30.39 26.53 27.03
C ASP A 242 -30.15 27.95 27.57
N ASN A 243 -31.24 28.69 27.80
CA ASN A 243 -31.17 30.09 28.26
C ASN A 243 -30.44 30.23 29.61
N ASP A 244 -30.62 29.29 30.53
CA ASP A 244 -29.94 29.32 31.84
C ASP A 244 -28.42 29.21 31.65
N PHE A 245 -27.98 28.24 30.84
CA PHE A 245 -26.56 28.08 30.53
C PHE A 245 -25.99 29.32 29.84
N ILE A 246 -26.69 29.84 28.83
CA ILE A 246 -26.25 31.02 28.07
C ILE A 246 -26.06 32.23 28.99
N ILE A 247 -27.06 32.56 29.83
CA ILE A 247 -27.01 33.75 30.69
C ILE A 247 -25.90 33.63 31.75
N ASN A 248 -25.82 32.46 32.39
CA ASN A 248 -24.98 32.29 33.58
C ASN A 248 -23.53 31.90 33.27
N HIS A 249 -23.29 31.19 32.16
CA HIS A 249 -22.01 30.53 31.90
C HIS A 249 -21.38 30.89 30.56
N THR A 250 -21.98 31.81 29.80
CA THR A 250 -21.42 32.28 28.53
C THR A 250 -21.36 33.81 28.43
N GLU A 251 -20.61 34.29 27.45
CA GLU A 251 -20.57 35.70 27.05
C GLU A 251 -20.70 35.85 25.52
N ASN A 252 -21.01 37.08 25.07
CA ASN A 252 -21.12 37.47 23.66
C ASN A 252 -22.29 36.83 22.86
N TYR A 253 -23.26 36.20 23.51
CA TYR A 253 -24.41 35.58 22.85
C TYR A 253 -25.24 36.55 21.98
N ALA A 254 -25.46 37.79 22.43
CA ALA A 254 -26.29 38.75 21.70
C ALA A 254 -25.73 39.08 20.31
N ALA A 255 -24.42 39.26 20.20
CA ALA A 255 -23.75 39.50 18.92
C ALA A 255 -23.81 38.25 18.01
N TYR A 256 -23.62 37.06 18.59
CA TYR A 256 -23.76 35.80 17.87
C TYR A 256 -25.18 35.61 17.31
N LYS A 257 -26.22 35.84 18.13
CA LYS A 257 -27.62 35.78 17.70
C LYS A 257 -27.88 36.72 16.52
N ASN A 258 -27.40 37.96 16.58
CA ASN A 258 -27.56 38.93 15.50
C ASN A 258 -26.88 38.49 14.20
N MET A 259 -25.72 37.82 14.27
CA MET A 259 -25.07 37.29 13.08
C MET A 259 -25.83 36.12 12.46
N VAL A 260 -26.29 35.18 13.30
CA VAL A 260 -27.02 33.98 12.87
C VAL A 260 -28.32 34.33 12.13
N VAL A 261 -29.01 35.39 12.54
CA VAL A 261 -30.23 35.84 11.85
C VAL A 261 -29.95 36.55 10.52
N GLY A 262 -28.70 36.90 10.22
CA GLY A 262 -28.32 37.67 9.03
C GLY A 262 -28.39 36.90 7.71
N THR A 263 -28.43 35.56 7.73
CA THR A 263 -28.60 34.73 6.52
C THR A 263 -29.92 33.97 6.59
N SER A 264 -30.74 34.05 5.54
CA SER A 264 -32.01 33.30 5.46
C SER A 264 -31.75 31.80 5.27
N LEU A 265 -32.73 30.97 5.64
CA LEU A 265 -32.62 29.52 5.46
C LEU A 265 -32.57 29.14 3.98
N GLU A 266 -33.25 29.90 3.11
CA GLU A 266 -33.24 29.71 1.66
C GLU A 266 -31.84 29.96 1.09
N LYS A 267 -31.18 31.05 1.50
CA LYS A 267 -29.82 31.37 1.07
C LYS A 267 -28.82 30.34 1.60
N ALA A 268 -28.92 29.94 2.87
CA ALA A 268 -28.06 28.91 3.44
C ALA A 268 -28.24 27.55 2.74
N SER A 269 -29.48 27.17 2.42
CA SER A 269 -29.77 25.93 1.69
C SER A 269 -29.10 25.89 0.31
N GLN A 270 -29.15 26.99 -0.43
CA GLN A 270 -28.49 27.12 -1.74
C GLN A 270 -26.97 27.03 -1.61
N LEU A 271 -26.37 27.81 -0.69
CA LEU A 271 -24.92 27.85 -0.48
C LEU A 271 -24.36 26.51 0.01
N CYS A 272 -25.10 25.81 0.86
CA CYS A 272 -24.69 24.51 1.37
C CYS A 272 -24.99 23.36 0.38
N GLY A 273 -25.86 23.58 -0.61
CA GLY A 273 -26.39 22.52 -1.45
C GLY A 273 -27.12 21.44 -0.64
N ILE A 274 -27.83 21.85 0.43
CA ILE A 274 -28.59 21.00 1.35
C ILE A 274 -30.04 21.50 1.40
N PRO A 275 -31.06 20.65 1.26
CA PRO A 275 -32.46 21.05 1.38
C PRO A 275 -32.82 21.69 2.75
N ILE A 276 -33.65 22.73 2.74
CA ILE A 276 -34.16 23.39 3.97
C ILE A 276 -34.79 22.37 4.93
N SER A 277 -35.49 21.36 4.40
CA SER A 277 -36.12 20.30 5.18
C SER A 277 -35.10 19.52 6.01
N GLU A 278 -33.95 19.19 5.45
CA GLU A 278 -32.89 18.46 6.13
C GLU A 278 -32.17 19.33 7.18
N ILE A 279 -31.96 20.62 6.88
CA ILE A 279 -31.43 21.58 7.87
C ILE A 279 -32.37 21.67 9.09
N LYS A 280 -33.68 21.79 8.86
CA LYS A 280 -34.69 21.79 9.92
C LYS A 280 -34.71 20.47 10.69
N GLN A 281 -34.58 19.35 9.99
CA GLN A 281 -34.51 18.01 10.61
C GLN A 281 -33.28 17.87 11.50
N ALA A 282 -32.11 18.35 11.07
CA ALA A 282 -30.90 18.35 11.88
C ALA A 282 -31.09 19.16 13.17
N ALA A 283 -31.67 20.37 13.06
CA ALA A 283 -31.99 21.20 14.22
C ALA A 283 -33.01 20.52 15.15
N GLU A 284 -34.01 19.82 14.62
CA GLU A 284 -34.99 19.08 15.42
C GLU A 284 -34.40 17.87 16.14
N ILE A 285 -33.46 17.17 15.52
CA ILE A 285 -32.72 16.07 16.16
C ILE A 285 -31.87 16.63 17.31
N ILE A 286 -31.10 17.69 17.06
CA ILE A 286 -30.25 18.33 18.08
C ILE A 286 -31.09 18.90 19.22
N ALA A 287 -32.22 19.54 18.92
CA ALA A 287 -33.14 20.10 19.93
C ALA A 287 -33.69 19.06 20.92
N LYS A 288 -33.79 17.79 20.50
CA LYS A 288 -34.32 16.69 21.33
C LYS A 288 -33.22 15.94 22.10
N ALA A 289 -31.95 16.27 21.87
CA ALA A 289 -30.82 15.59 22.47
C ALA A 289 -30.80 15.81 23.99
N LYS A 290 -30.59 14.74 24.75
CA LYS A 290 -30.24 14.83 26.18
C LYS A 290 -28.74 14.77 26.39
N GLY A 291 -28.05 14.02 25.53
CA GLY A 291 -26.59 13.97 25.44
C GLY A 291 -26.16 14.20 23.99
N PHE A 292 -25.48 15.32 23.75
CA PHE A 292 -25.09 15.73 22.41
C PHE A 292 -23.57 15.81 22.27
N ILE A 293 -23.01 14.98 21.40
CA ILE A 293 -21.59 15.00 21.05
C ILE A 293 -21.43 15.46 19.60
N SER A 294 -20.70 16.55 19.40
CA SER A 294 -20.21 16.95 18.08
C SER A 294 -18.79 16.40 17.88
N MET A 295 -18.59 15.62 16.82
CA MET A 295 -17.31 14.97 16.49
C MET A 295 -16.82 15.49 15.15
N TRP A 296 -15.59 15.99 15.08
CA TRP A 296 -15.05 16.51 13.82
C TRP A 296 -13.56 16.23 13.65
N ALA A 297 -13.07 16.41 12.42
CA ALA A 297 -11.68 16.22 12.07
C ALA A 297 -11.29 17.11 10.87
N MET A 298 -10.55 16.54 9.92
CA MET A 298 -9.86 17.24 8.84
C MET A 298 -10.78 18.00 7.88
N GLY A 299 -12.05 17.61 7.73
CA GLY A 299 -13.00 18.32 6.85
C GLY A 299 -13.28 19.75 7.30
N LEU A 300 -13.12 20.03 8.60
CA LEU A 300 -13.22 21.38 9.16
C LEU A 300 -11.84 22.02 9.36
N ASN A 301 -10.87 21.24 9.85
CA ASN A 301 -9.58 21.79 10.27
C ASN A 301 -8.71 22.24 9.08
N GLN A 302 -8.65 21.43 8.03
CA GLN A 302 -7.82 21.66 6.85
C GLN A 302 -8.55 22.54 5.84
N SER A 303 -8.67 23.83 6.18
CA SER A 303 -9.50 24.83 5.49
C SER A 303 -8.88 26.22 5.63
N ALA A 304 -9.03 27.08 4.61
CA ALA A 304 -8.53 28.46 4.64
C ALA A 304 -9.23 29.35 5.70
N ILE A 305 -10.36 28.89 6.22
CA ILE A 305 -11.11 29.50 7.33
C ILE A 305 -11.39 28.48 8.45
N GLY A 306 -10.46 27.54 8.67
CA GLY A 306 -10.63 26.41 9.58
C GLY A 306 -10.94 26.81 11.03
N VAL A 307 -10.34 27.90 11.54
CA VAL A 307 -10.63 28.39 12.90
C VAL A 307 -12.08 28.83 13.04
N ASP A 308 -12.60 29.54 12.04
CA ASP A 308 -13.96 30.06 12.03
C ASP A 308 -15.00 28.94 11.86
N LYS A 309 -14.68 27.88 11.10
CA LYS A 309 -15.51 26.66 11.06
C LYS A 309 -15.59 25.98 12.42
N ASN A 310 -14.46 25.88 13.13
CA ASN A 310 -14.39 25.26 14.45
C ASN A 310 -15.20 26.06 15.48
N THR A 311 -15.05 27.38 15.54
CA THR A 311 -15.82 28.22 16.49
C THR A 311 -17.32 28.20 16.17
N ALA A 312 -17.71 28.21 14.89
CA ALA A 312 -19.11 28.08 14.50
C ALA A 312 -19.74 26.76 14.98
N LEU A 313 -19.01 25.63 14.89
CA LEU A 313 -19.45 24.34 15.43
C LEU A 313 -19.55 24.37 16.96
N LEU A 314 -18.55 24.93 17.65
CA LEU A 314 -18.53 25.03 19.12
C LEU A 314 -19.70 25.85 19.67
N ASN A 315 -20.12 26.90 18.95
CA ASN A 315 -21.29 27.69 19.32
C ASN A 315 -22.60 26.87 19.35
N LEU A 316 -22.71 25.80 18.55
CA LEU A 316 -23.86 24.88 18.64
C LEU A 316 -23.87 24.15 19.98
N SER A 317 -22.71 23.68 20.47
CA SER A 317 -22.63 23.07 21.80
C SER A 317 -22.94 24.06 22.92
N LEU A 318 -22.54 25.33 22.78
CA LEU A 318 -22.83 26.38 23.75
C LEU A 318 -24.31 26.76 23.78
N ILE A 319 -24.95 26.94 22.62
CA ILE A 319 -26.34 27.40 22.55
C ILE A 319 -27.34 26.37 23.09
N THR A 320 -26.98 25.10 23.03
CA THR A 320 -27.75 23.99 23.60
C THR A 320 -27.28 23.60 25.01
N GLY A 321 -26.26 24.27 25.55
CA GLY A 321 -25.71 23.98 26.87
C GLY A 321 -25.10 22.58 27.04
N HIS A 322 -24.63 21.96 25.95
CA HIS A 322 -24.05 20.60 25.95
C HIS A 322 -22.53 20.63 26.15
N VAL A 323 -22.06 21.25 27.23
CA VAL A 323 -20.65 21.28 27.65
C VAL A 323 -20.57 21.06 29.16
N GLY A 324 -19.57 20.30 29.62
CA GLY A 324 -19.41 19.99 31.05
C GLY A 324 -20.48 19.04 31.61
N LYS A 325 -21.21 18.32 30.74
CA LYS A 325 -22.29 17.39 31.10
C LYS A 325 -21.94 15.98 30.61
N PRO A 326 -22.28 14.91 31.35
CA PRO A 326 -22.12 13.54 30.86
C PRO A 326 -22.86 13.31 29.53
N GLY A 327 -22.24 12.55 28.63
CA GLY A 327 -22.76 12.30 27.28
C GLY A 327 -22.78 13.53 26.38
N SER A 328 -22.09 14.62 26.74
CA SER A 328 -22.17 15.88 26.02
C SER A 328 -20.80 16.54 25.84
N GLY A 329 -20.57 17.10 24.66
CA GLY A 329 -19.47 18.02 24.44
C GLY A 329 -18.87 17.97 23.04
N PRO A 330 -18.17 19.04 22.66
CA PRO A 330 -17.44 19.08 21.41
C PRO A 330 -16.15 18.27 21.50
N PHE A 331 -15.97 17.37 20.54
CA PHE A 331 -14.89 16.40 20.52
C PHE A 331 -14.15 16.33 19.18
N SER A 332 -13.01 17.01 19.11
CA SER A 332 -12.12 16.94 17.96
C SER A 332 -11.35 15.61 17.94
N LEU A 333 -11.49 14.86 16.85
CA LEU A 333 -10.86 13.56 16.65
C LEU A 333 -9.41 13.74 16.20
N THR A 334 -8.46 13.48 17.10
CA THR A 334 -7.04 13.65 16.79
C THR A 334 -6.56 12.58 15.80
N GLY A 335 -5.86 13.02 14.75
CA GLY A 335 -5.32 12.14 13.72
C GLY A 335 -4.24 11.21 14.26
N GLN A 336 -3.07 11.75 14.58
CA GLN A 336 -1.85 11.03 14.97
C GLN A 336 -1.83 10.58 16.44
N PRO A 337 -1.01 9.57 16.80
CA PRO A 337 -1.17 8.86 18.06
C PRO A 337 -0.81 9.71 19.29
N ASN A 338 0.10 10.67 19.13
CA ASN A 338 0.56 11.56 20.20
C ASN A 338 0.58 13.05 19.78
N ALA A 339 -0.29 13.44 18.83
CA ALA A 339 -0.40 14.84 18.46
C ALA A 339 -0.90 15.72 19.61
N MET A 340 -1.59 15.16 20.61
CA MET A 340 -1.94 15.90 21.82
C MET A 340 -0.72 16.11 22.73
N GLY A 341 0.09 15.07 22.99
CA GLY A 341 1.33 15.21 23.77
C GLY A 341 2.30 16.25 23.19
N GLY A 342 2.42 16.31 21.86
CA GLY A 342 3.20 17.36 21.20
C GLY A 342 2.70 18.78 21.44
N ARG A 343 1.39 18.99 21.64
CA ARG A 343 0.81 20.31 21.96
C ARG A 343 1.03 20.66 23.43
N GLU A 344 0.87 19.69 24.32
CA GLU A 344 1.07 19.86 25.75
C GLU A 344 2.49 20.30 26.09
N VAL A 345 3.50 19.74 25.40
CA VAL A 345 4.90 20.13 25.62
C VAL A 345 5.33 21.38 24.87
N GLY A 346 4.47 21.99 24.04
CA GLY A 346 4.79 23.20 23.27
C GLY A 346 5.53 22.99 21.95
N GLY A 347 5.39 21.82 21.31
CA GLY A 347 6.10 21.40 20.09
C GLY A 347 5.68 22.08 18.78
N MET A 348 5.15 23.31 18.84
CA MET A 348 4.73 24.13 17.70
C MET A 348 5.38 25.51 17.77
N ALA A 349 5.51 26.16 16.61
CA ALA A 349 6.30 27.39 16.45
C ALA A 349 5.81 28.57 17.31
N ASN A 350 4.54 28.53 17.74
CA ASN A 350 3.86 29.59 18.47
C ASN A 350 3.43 29.20 19.91
N LEU A 351 3.77 28.00 20.40
CA LEU A 351 3.37 27.52 21.73
C LEU A 351 4.54 27.48 22.72
N LEU A 352 4.30 27.65 24.02
CA LEU A 352 5.26 27.22 25.05
C LEU A 352 4.76 25.92 25.69
N ALA A 353 5.65 25.25 26.43
CA ALA A 353 5.29 24.06 27.18
C ALA A 353 4.16 24.36 28.18
N VAL A 354 3.37 23.34 28.49
CA VAL A 354 2.30 23.32 29.50
C VAL A 354 1.24 24.41 29.30
N HIS A 355 0.86 24.62 28.03
CA HIS A 355 -0.11 25.63 27.57
C HIS A 355 0.25 27.08 27.92
N LYS A 356 1.51 27.34 28.30
CA LYS A 356 2.01 28.70 28.49
C LYS A 356 2.00 29.46 27.16
N GLU A 357 1.78 30.76 27.24
CA GLU A 357 1.63 31.62 26.07
C GLU A 357 2.97 32.25 25.67
N LEU A 358 3.43 31.97 24.45
CA LEU A 358 4.69 32.53 23.94
C LEU A 358 4.70 34.06 23.95
N ALA A 359 3.58 34.71 23.68
CA ALA A 359 3.47 36.17 23.67
C ALA A 359 3.56 36.79 25.07
N ASN A 360 3.29 36.02 26.14
CA ASN A 360 3.33 36.53 27.51
C ASN A 360 4.77 36.51 28.06
N PRO A 361 5.34 37.66 28.48
CA PRO A 361 6.70 37.74 28.98
C PRO A 361 6.94 36.96 30.28
N GLU A 362 5.96 36.91 31.19
CA GLU A 362 6.07 36.16 32.45
C GLU A 362 6.15 34.66 32.16
N HIS A 363 5.27 34.17 31.28
CA HIS A 363 5.29 32.78 30.83
C HIS A 363 6.61 32.38 30.16
N ARG A 364 7.20 33.26 29.34
CA ARG A 364 8.53 33.02 28.76
C ARG A 364 9.61 32.92 29.84
N GLN A 365 9.57 33.82 30.82
CA GLN A 365 10.56 33.83 31.90
C GLN A 365 10.43 32.59 32.79
N GLU A 366 9.22 32.17 33.17
CA GLU A 366 8.98 30.96 33.96
C GLU A 366 9.59 29.71 33.31
N VAL A 367 9.37 29.53 32.00
CA VAL A 367 9.92 28.38 31.26
C VAL A 367 11.45 28.51 31.10
N ALA A 368 11.96 29.72 30.87
CA ALA A 368 13.39 29.99 30.76
C ALA A 368 14.13 29.68 32.08
N ASP A 369 13.60 30.17 33.21
CA ASP A 369 14.11 29.91 34.55
C ASP A 369 14.09 28.43 34.88
N PHE A 370 12.98 27.74 34.57
CA PHE A 370 12.85 26.30 34.80
C PHE A 370 13.87 25.48 34.00
N TRP A 371 14.14 25.85 32.75
CA TRP A 371 15.16 25.19 31.92
C TRP A 371 16.59 25.63 32.21
N GLY A 372 16.79 26.66 33.04
CA GLY A 372 18.11 27.21 33.36
C GLY A 372 18.75 27.94 32.18
N VAL A 373 17.95 28.67 31.39
CA VAL A 373 18.41 29.46 30.25
C VAL A 373 18.03 30.93 30.41
N ASP A 374 18.84 31.84 29.87
CA ASP A 374 18.65 33.28 30.14
C ASP A 374 17.32 33.85 29.63
N SER A 375 16.83 33.35 28.49
CA SER A 375 15.61 33.84 27.83
C SER A 375 15.13 32.90 26.73
N ILE A 376 13.86 33.04 26.36
CA ILE A 376 13.24 32.44 25.18
C ILE A 376 12.76 33.58 24.27
N SER A 377 12.95 33.43 22.95
CA SER A 377 12.53 34.44 21.97
C SER A 377 11.03 34.71 22.04
N GLU A 378 10.65 35.99 21.98
CA GLU A 378 9.24 36.42 21.92
C GLU A 378 8.61 36.23 20.55
N LYS A 379 9.44 36.11 19.50
CA LYS A 379 8.97 35.99 18.11
C LYS A 379 8.55 34.56 17.83
N PRO A 380 7.31 34.31 17.36
CA PRO A 380 6.94 32.99 16.86
C PRO A 380 7.92 32.51 15.79
N GLY A 381 8.21 31.21 15.79
CA GLY A 381 9.01 30.62 14.73
C GLY A 381 8.22 30.46 13.43
N LEU A 382 8.89 29.97 12.41
CA LEU A 382 8.26 29.59 11.15
C LEU A 382 7.35 28.37 11.36
N THR A 383 6.11 28.45 10.89
CA THR A 383 5.21 27.29 10.86
C THR A 383 5.64 26.26 9.82
N ALA A 384 5.04 25.08 9.85
CA ALA A 384 5.45 23.95 9.03
C ALA A 384 5.55 24.29 7.54
N THR A 385 4.56 24.97 6.95
CA THR A 385 4.61 25.41 5.55
C THR A 385 5.66 26.51 5.33
N GLU A 386 5.69 27.52 6.21
CA GLU A 386 6.66 28.63 6.16
C GLU A 386 8.12 28.16 6.28
N MET A 387 8.40 27.05 6.96
CA MET A 387 9.72 26.44 7.00
C MET A 387 10.19 26.01 5.61
N PHE A 388 9.34 25.36 4.83
CA PHE A 388 9.70 24.94 3.47
C PHE A 388 9.80 26.14 2.51
N ASP A 389 8.96 27.15 2.69
CA ASP A 389 9.09 28.44 1.99
C ASP A 389 10.45 29.12 2.29
N ALA A 390 10.88 29.07 3.55
CA ALA A 390 12.15 29.62 3.99
C ALA A 390 13.35 28.80 3.48
N LEU A 391 13.24 27.48 3.36
CA LEU A 391 14.26 26.64 2.74
C LEU A 391 14.37 26.90 1.24
N GLU A 392 13.24 27.01 0.55
CA GLU A 392 13.21 27.28 -0.89
C GLU A 392 13.85 28.64 -1.21
N SER A 393 13.46 29.70 -0.49
CA SER A 393 14.02 31.05 -0.62
C SER A 393 15.43 31.19 -0.05
N GLY A 394 15.90 30.17 0.68
CA GLY A 394 17.19 30.16 1.34
C GLY A 394 17.27 31.06 2.58
N LYS A 395 16.16 31.54 3.16
CA LYS A 395 16.16 32.20 4.46
C LYS A 395 16.58 31.23 5.58
N MET A 396 15.96 30.05 5.59
CA MET A 396 16.40 28.93 6.41
C MET A 396 17.43 28.10 5.64
N LYS A 397 18.46 27.61 6.33
CA LYS A 397 19.61 26.92 5.73
C LYS A 397 19.62 25.43 6.06
N ALA A 398 19.20 25.04 7.25
CA ALA A 398 19.15 23.64 7.65
C ALA A 398 17.82 23.25 8.26
N VAL A 399 17.43 22.00 8.05
CA VAL A 399 16.24 21.41 8.66
C VAL A 399 16.55 20.02 9.19
N TRP A 400 16.02 19.72 10.37
CA TRP A 400 16.02 18.37 10.93
C TRP A 400 14.59 17.83 10.94
N ILE A 401 14.35 16.77 10.18
CA ILE A 401 13.04 16.15 10.00
C ILE A 401 13.00 14.87 10.83
N ILE A 402 12.03 14.74 11.74
CA ILE A 402 11.93 13.62 12.68
C ILE A 402 10.58 12.90 12.52
N CYS A 403 10.61 11.60 12.26
CA CYS A 403 9.43 10.71 12.22
C CYS A 403 8.30 11.15 11.27
N THR A 404 8.61 11.81 10.15
CA THR A 404 7.62 12.33 9.20
C THR A 404 8.15 12.40 7.78
N ASN A 405 7.25 12.36 6.79
CA ASN A 405 7.57 12.37 5.36
C ASN A 405 6.88 13.57 4.65
N PRO A 406 7.49 14.77 4.67
CA PRO A 406 6.94 15.95 4.00
C PRO A 406 6.78 15.79 2.49
N LEU A 407 7.56 14.93 1.82
CA LEU A 407 7.48 14.69 0.37
C LEU A 407 6.26 13.88 -0.11
N VAL A 408 5.29 13.72 0.78
CA VAL A 408 3.95 13.18 0.48
C VAL A 408 2.90 13.97 1.24
N SER A 409 3.18 14.40 2.48
CA SER A 409 2.18 14.97 3.39
C SER A 409 2.01 16.49 3.34
N MET A 410 2.98 17.24 2.83
CA MET A 410 2.88 18.70 2.67
C MET A 410 2.04 19.08 1.43
N PRO A 411 1.42 20.27 1.40
CA PRO A 411 0.81 20.80 0.17
C PRO A 411 1.90 21.22 -0.83
N ASP A 412 1.59 21.16 -2.13
CA ASP A 412 2.52 21.47 -3.22
C ASP A 412 3.87 20.76 -3.05
N VAL A 413 3.80 19.43 -3.14
CA VAL A 413 4.95 18.57 -2.83
C VAL A 413 6.15 18.83 -3.75
N ARG A 414 5.95 19.27 -4.99
CA ARG A 414 7.05 19.61 -5.91
C ARG A 414 7.85 20.82 -5.41
N ARG A 415 7.18 21.81 -4.83
CA ARG A 415 7.83 22.94 -4.17
C ARG A 415 8.62 22.51 -2.93
N VAL A 416 8.06 21.61 -2.13
CA VAL A 416 8.73 21.04 -0.95
C VAL A 416 9.98 20.24 -1.36
N GLU A 417 9.89 19.49 -2.45
CA GLU A 417 11.01 18.75 -3.05
C GLU A 417 12.14 19.70 -3.47
N LYS A 418 11.81 20.81 -4.14
CA LYS A 418 12.75 21.88 -4.47
C LYS A 418 13.33 22.55 -3.22
N ALA A 419 12.53 22.76 -2.18
CA ALA A 419 12.99 23.34 -0.91
C ALA A 419 14.06 22.46 -0.24
N LEU A 420 13.85 21.15 -0.17
CA LEU A 420 14.84 20.20 0.34
C LEU A 420 16.08 20.13 -0.55
N ALA A 421 15.91 20.14 -1.87
CA ALA A 421 17.02 20.20 -2.81
C ALA A 421 17.85 21.50 -2.68
N ASN A 422 17.24 22.61 -2.21
CA ASN A 422 17.92 23.90 -2.01
C ASN A 422 18.57 24.06 -0.63
N ALA A 423 18.04 23.39 0.40
CA ALA A 423 18.54 23.44 1.78
C ALA A 423 20.05 23.17 1.85
N LYS A 424 20.80 23.88 2.70
CA LYS A 424 22.25 23.66 2.84
C LYS A 424 22.59 22.39 3.61
N PHE A 425 21.68 21.95 4.48
CA PHE A 425 21.85 20.71 5.23
C PHE A 425 20.48 20.14 5.63
N VAL A 426 20.21 18.89 5.26
CA VAL A 426 18.98 18.16 5.62
C VAL A 426 19.34 16.96 6.48
N VAL A 427 18.85 16.96 7.73
CA VAL A 427 18.93 15.79 8.60
C VAL A 427 17.58 15.08 8.59
N VAL A 428 17.57 13.78 8.35
CA VAL A 428 16.37 12.95 8.40
C VAL A 428 16.58 11.88 9.46
N GLN A 429 15.70 11.84 10.44
CA GLN A 429 15.65 10.83 11.50
C GLN A 429 14.37 10.03 11.34
N ASP A 430 14.50 8.81 10.82
CA ASP A 430 13.38 7.95 10.44
C ASP A 430 13.74 6.48 10.72
N ILE A 431 12.76 5.60 10.59
CA ILE A 431 12.93 4.16 10.74
C ILE A 431 13.13 3.46 9.39
N SER A 432 12.70 4.04 8.26
CA SER A 432 12.59 3.34 6.97
C SER A 432 13.23 4.10 5.80
N HIS A 433 13.99 3.37 4.97
CA HIS A 433 14.51 3.85 3.69
C HIS A 433 13.42 4.11 2.63
N LYS A 434 12.19 3.63 2.85
CA LYS A 434 11.06 3.88 1.94
C LYS A 434 10.44 5.27 2.13
N SER A 435 10.86 6.04 3.13
CA SER A 435 10.45 7.44 3.24
C SER A 435 11.00 8.24 2.05
N ASP A 436 10.14 8.86 1.24
CA ASP A 436 10.56 9.68 0.09
C ASP A 436 11.57 10.77 0.52
N THR A 437 11.40 11.28 1.73
CA THR A 437 12.26 12.32 2.33
C THR A 437 13.69 11.84 2.59
N ALA A 438 13.91 10.54 2.83
CA ALA A 438 15.25 9.99 3.10
C ALA A 438 16.23 10.20 1.93
N LYS A 439 15.73 10.22 0.68
CA LYS A 439 16.56 10.47 -0.51
C LYS A 439 17.26 11.84 -0.49
N TYR A 440 16.66 12.82 0.18
CA TYR A 440 17.13 14.20 0.28
C TYR A 440 17.99 14.47 1.52
N ALA A 441 18.22 13.46 2.37
CA ALA A 441 19.08 13.59 3.53
C ALA A 441 20.54 13.83 3.10
N ASP A 442 21.16 14.84 3.71
CA ASP A 442 22.61 14.94 3.79
C ASP A 442 23.13 14.08 4.96
N LEU A 443 22.32 13.91 6.00
CA LEU A 443 22.53 13.00 7.11
C LEU A 443 21.25 12.25 7.46
N LEU A 444 21.29 10.91 7.36
CA LEU A 444 20.21 10.00 7.70
C LEU A 444 20.55 9.28 9.01
N LEU A 445 19.67 9.40 10.01
CA LEU A 445 19.88 8.85 11.35
C LEU A 445 18.88 7.73 11.65
N PRO A 446 19.34 6.52 12.02
CA PRO A 446 18.46 5.38 12.30
C PRO A 446 17.79 5.54 13.67
N ALA A 447 16.46 5.70 13.66
CA ALA A 447 15.65 5.83 14.88
C ALA A 447 15.06 4.50 15.33
N ALA A 448 14.74 4.38 16.62
CA ALA A 448 13.99 3.27 17.20
C ALA A 448 12.47 3.43 16.95
N GLY A 449 11.83 2.35 16.53
CA GLY A 449 10.41 2.26 16.25
C GLY A 449 9.54 1.92 17.47
N TRP A 450 8.26 1.66 17.24
CA TRP A 450 7.34 1.20 18.28
C TRP A 450 7.84 -0.11 18.92
N LEU A 451 7.74 -0.22 20.25
CA LEU A 451 8.33 -1.27 21.11
C LEU A 451 9.86 -1.31 21.21
N GLU A 452 10.61 -0.58 20.38
CA GLU A 452 12.07 -0.52 20.46
C GLU A 452 12.57 0.56 21.45
N LYS A 453 11.66 1.45 21.86
CA LYS A 453 11.87 2.57 22.78
C LYS A 453 10.74 2.68 23.79
N GLU A 454 10.99 3.41 24.87
CA GLU A 454 10.03 3.66 25.95
C GLU A 454 9.67 5.15 26.08
N GLY A 455 8.46 5.42 26.59
CA GLY A 455 7.96 6.77 26.84
C GLY A 455 6.46 6.80 27.05
N THR A 456 5.83 7.94 26.79
CA THR A 456 4.38 8.14 26.92
C THR A 456 3.74 8.72 25.66
N MET A 457 2.43 8.48 25.52
CA MET A 457 1.59 9.12 24.52
C MET A 457 0.26 9.59 25.13
N THR A 458 -0.25 10.72 24.66
CA THR A 458 -1.56 11.28 25.01
C THR A 458 -2.53 11.22 23.83
N ASN A 459 -3.68 10.57 24.03
CA ASN A 459 -4.71 10.37 22.99
C ASN A 459 -5.72 11.53 22.88
N SER A 460 -6.75 11.39 22.04
CA SER A 460 -7.75 12.46 21.78
C SER A 460 -8.59 12.87 23.00
N GLU A 461 -8.77 12.00 24.00
CA GLU A 461 -9.50 12.30 25.24
C GLU A 461 -8.58 12.67 26.40
N ARG A 462 -7.34 13.12 26.11
CA ARG A 462 -6.34 13.53 27.11
C ARG A 462 -5.77 12.40 27.95
N ARG A 463 -5.97 11.14 27.52
CA ARG A 463 -5.50 9.97 28.25
C ARG A 463 -4.05 9.68 27.93
N ILE A 464 -3.21 9.73 28.97
CA ILE A 464 -1.79 9.41 28.98
C ILE A 464 -1.62 7.90 29.20
N SER A 465 -0.89 7.27 28.30
CA SER A 465 -0.53 5.86 28.35
C SER A 465 0.99 5.68 28.33
N TYR A 466 1.49 4.70 29.09
CA TYR A 466 2.89 4.28 29.04
C TYR A 466 3.13 3.28 27.90
N LEU A 467 4.24 3.46 27.20
CA LEU A 467 4.74 2.56 26.16
C LEU A 467 6.09 1.98 26.63
N PRO A 468 6.18 0.67 26.91
CA PRO A 468 7.44 0.03 27.28
C PRO A 468 8.33 -0.24 26.06
N LYS A 469 9.64 -0.27 26.31
CA LYS A 469 10.60 -0.93 25.42
C LYS A 469 10.46 -2.45 25.58
N GLY A 470 9.88 -3.10 24.57
CA GLY A 470 9.67 -4.55 24.55
C GLY A 470 10.72 -5.32 23.77
N ILE A 471 11.28 -4.76 22.71
CA ILE A 471 12.28 -5.41 21.83
C ILE A 471 13.50 -4.51 21.66
N ASN A 472 14.58 -5.06 21.11
CA ASN A 472 15.77 -4.26 20.77
C ASN A 472 15.59 -3.64 19.37
N PRO A 473 16.00 -2.37 19.19
CA PRO A 473 16.07 -1.78 17.86
C PRO A 473 17.06 -2.57 16.98
N PRO A 474 16.80 -2.69 15.66
CA PRO A 474 17.69 -3.39 14.74
C PRO A 474 18.96 -2.58 14.45
N GLY A 475 20.08 -3.27 14.22
CA GLY A 475 21.37 -2.64 13.90
C GLY A 475 21.89 -1.75 15.04
N GLU A 476 22.30 -0.54 14.69
CA GLU A 476 22.76 0.51 15.62
C GLU A 476 21.71 1.60 15.84
N ALA A 477 20.43 1.34 15.52
CA ALA A 477 19.37 2.32 15.70
C ALA A 477 19.18 2.71 17.17
N LEU A 478 18.99 4.01 17.44
CA LEU A 478 18.87 4.58 18.78
C LEU A 478 17.49 5.20 19.00
N SER A 479 17.04 5.31 20.25
CA SER A 479 15.84 6.09 20.56
C SER A 479 16.05 7.56 20.21
N ASP A 480 14.97 8.24 19.81
CA ASP A 480 15.06 9.67 19.48
C ASP A 480 15.60 10.49 20.67
N ILE A 481 15.27 10.09 21.90
CA ILE A 481 15.83 10.65 23.15
C ILE A 481 17.36 10.63 23.14
N GLU A 482 17.96 9.47 22.88
CA GLU A 482 19.42 9.30 22.91
C GLU A 482 20.10 10.13 21.82
N ILE A 483 19.52 10.15 20.62
CA ILE A 483 20.03 10.94 19.49
C ILE A 483 20.08 12.43 19.85
N LEU A 484 18.98 12.95 20.41
CA LEU A 484 18.85 14.36 20.79
C LEU A 484 19.80 14.74 21.94
N ILE A 485 19.92 13.88 22.96
CA ILE A 485 20.85 14.10 24.08
C ILE A 485 22.30 14.12 23.57
N ARG A 486 22.69 13.17 22.71
CA ARG A 486 24.05 13.15 22.15
C ARG A 486 24.33 14.39 21.32
N PHE A 487 23.40 14.82 20.47
CA PHE A 487 23.53 16.05 19.71
C PHE A 487 23.69 17.27 20.63
N ALA A 488 22.86 17.41 21.66
CA ALA A 488 22.95 18.50 22.63
C ALA A 488 24.31 18.52 23.35
N LYS A 489 24.86 17.35 23.70
CA LYS A 489 26.20 17.21 24.28
C LYS A 489 27.29 17.67 23.30
N LYS A 490 27.22 17.28 22.02
CA LYS A 490 28.18 17.73 20.99
C LYS A 490 28.09 19.25 20.73
N MET A 491 26.92 19.85 20.93
CA MET A 491 26.72 21.31 20.91
C MET A 491 27.18 22.02 22.19
N ASN A 492 27.69 21.28 23.19
CA ASN A 492 28.09 21.77 24.51
C ASN A 492 26.96 22.44 25.31
N PHE A 493 25.73 21.96 25.17
CA PHE A 493 24.60 22.45 25.94
C PHE A 493 24.47 21.74 27.29
N ASN A 494 24.36 22.53 28.35
CA ASN A 494 24.06 22.04 29.70
C ASN A 494 22.55 21.70 29.79
N GLY A 495 22.13 20.92 30.80
CA GLY A 495 20.71 20.63 31.02
C GLY A 495 20.14 19.43 30.24
N PHE A 496 20.99 18.58 29.65
CA PHE A 496 20.64 17.32 28.97
C PHE A 496 21.28 16.08 29.60
N ASN A 497 21.57 16.13 30.90
CA ASN A 497 22.19 15.04 31.65
C ASN A 497 21.12 14.08 32.22
N TYR A 498 20.38 13.41 31.34
CA TYR A 498 19.37 12.41 31.72
C TYR A 498 19.94 10.99 31.64
N ASN A 499 19.48 10.10 32.54
CA ASN A 499 19.86 8.70 32.53
C ASN A 499 18.78 7.80 31.92
N SER A 500 17.53 8.27 31.86
CA SER A 500 16.38 7.50 31.38
C SER A 500 15.28 8.39 30.81
N ALA A 501 14.33 7.79 30.06
CA ALA A 501 13.13 8.48 29.62
C ALA A 501 12.27 8.96 30.82
N GLU A 502 12.30 8.21 31.92
CA GLU A 502 11.58 8.57 33.14
C GLU A 502 12.08 9.88 33.77
N ASP A 503 13.38 10.16 33.70
CA ASP A 503 13.93 11.43 34.22
C ASP A 503 13.41 12.63 33.44
N ILE A 504 13.28 12.48 32.11
CA ILE A 504 12.73 13.50 31.23
C ILE A 504 11.24 13.69 31.52
N TYR A 505 10.49 12.59 31.67
CA TYR A 505 9.08 12.65 32.03
C TYR A 505 8.88 13.32 33.39
N LYS A 506 9.71 13.03 34.39
CA LYS A 506 9.68 13.69 35.71
C LYS A 506 9.91 15.19 35.60
N GLU A 507 10.88 15.63 34.80
CA GLU A 507 11.11 17.05 34.56
C GLU A 507 9.89 17.72 33.92
N TYR A 508 9.30 17.08 32.89
CA TYR A 508 8.08 17.58 32.26
C TYR A 508 6.89 17.65 33.24
N CYS A 509 6.64 16.59 34.02
CA CYS A 509 5.62 16.59 35.06
C CYS A 509 5.80 17.72 36.06
N ALA A 510 7.04 18.01 36.47
CA ALA A 510 7.34 19.10 37.40
C ALA A 510 6.96 20.47 36.81
N LEU A 511 7.18 20.69 35.50
CA LEU A 511 6.79 21.92 34.82
C LEU A 511 5.26 22.10 34.74
N THR A 512 4.49 21.00 34.78
CA THR A 512 3.01 21.07 34.70
C THR A 512 2.36 21.52 36.02
N LYS A 513 3.11 21.56 37.13
CA LYS A 513 2.58 21.86 38.46
C LYS A 513 1.86 23.22 38.50
N ASN A 514 0.69 23.25 39.10
CA ASN A 514 -0.19 24.43 39.20
C ASN A 514 -0.72 24.97 37.85
N THR A 515 -0.65 24.18 36.78
CA THR A 515 -1.28 24.51 35.48
C THR A 515 -2.64 23.82 35.34
N LYS A 516 -3.36 24.07 34.23
CA LYS A 516 -4.63 23.39 33.94
C LYS A 516 -4.46 21.94 33.49
N ILE A 517 -3.24 21.58 33.08
CA ILE A 517 -2.87 20.23 32.65
C ILE A 517 -2.02 19.51 33.70
N ASP A 518 -2.07 19.94 34.97
CA ASP A 518 -1.19 19.45 36.04
C ASP A 518 -1.18 17.93 36.13
N ILE A 519 -0.02 17.32 35.90
CA ILE A 519 0.26 15.89 36.05
C ILE A 519 1.48 15.68 36.97
N SER A 520 1.80 16.66 37.82
CA SER A 520 2.98 16.64 38.69
C SER A 520 2.99 15.48 39.69
N PHE A 521 1.83 14.83 39.91
CA PHE A 521 1.67 13.63 40.75
C PHE A 521 1.50 12.32 39.96
N LEU A 522 1.73 12.36 38.65
CA LEU A 522 1.80 11.20 37.77
C LEU A 522 3.27 10.85 37.48
N ASN A 523 3.58 9.56 37.47
CA ASN A 523 4.91 9.03 37.17
C ASN A 523 4.80 7.66 36.48
N TYR A 524 5.92 7.14 35.98
CA TYR A 524 5.93 5.84 35.29
C TYR A 524 5.47 4.69 36.18
N THR A 525 5.77 4.70 37.47
CA THR A 525 5.33 3.64 38.40
C THR A 525 3.80 3.57 38.45
N ARG A 526 3.11 4.70 38.57
CA ARG A 526 1.65 4.75 38.52
C ARG A 526 1.13 4.30 37.16
N LEU A 527 1.71 4.78 36.06
CA LEU A 527 1.29 4.36 34.71
C LEU A 527 1.46 2.85 34.46
N LYS A 528 2.52 2.24 35.02
CA LYS A 528 2.79 0.81 34.91
C LYS A 528 1.87 -0.05 35.78
N ASN A 529 1.55 0.42 36.99
CA ASN A 529 0.85 -0.38 38.01
C ASN A 529 -0.66 -0.11 38.09
N GLU A 530 -1.09 1.13 37.85
CA GLU A 530 -2.49 1.58 37.95
C GLU A 530 -3.15 1.74 36.58
N GLY A 531 -2.38 1.82 35.49
CA GLY A 531 -2.88 1.93 34.12
C GLY A 531 -2.79 3.33 33.53
N THR A 532 -3.85 3.80 32.87
CA THR A 532 -3.83 5.04 32.07
C THR A 532 -4.64 6.14 32.73
N PHE A 533 -4.24 7.40 32.55
CA PHE A 533 -4.82 8.54 33.26
C PHE A 533 -5.21 9.66 32.31
N GLN A 534 -6.35 10.31 32.54
CA GLN A 534 -6.69 11.56 31.85
C GLN A 534 -6.22 12.73 32.70
N TRP A 535 -5.51 13.68 32.10
CA TRP A 535 -5.11 14.89 32.81
C TRP A 535 -6.31 15.84 33.03
N PRO A 536 -6.31 16.65 34.10
CA PRO A 536 -5.27 16.75 35.14
C PRO A 536 -5.28 15.62 36.19
N VAL A 537 -4.14 15.47 36.88
CA VAL A 537 -3.83 14.57 38.00
C VAL A 537 -3.04 15.37 39.08
N PRO A 538 -3.72 16.21 39.88
CA PRO A 538 -3.06 17.23 40.73
C PRO A 538 -2.65 16.73 42.13
N ASP A 539 -2.85 15.46 42.46
CA ASP A 539 -2.46 14.87 43.75
C ASP A 539 -2.18 13.36 43.66
N TYR A 540 -1.49 12.82 44.68
CA TYR A 540 -1.25 11.38 44.80
C TYR A 540 -2.54 10.64 45.12
N GLY A 541 -2.88 9.64 44.31
CA GLY A 541 -4.12 8.85 44.46
C GLY A 541 -5.27 9.34 43.58
N HIS A 542 -5.15 10.52 42.94
CA HIS A 542 -6.13 10.99 41.97
C HIS A 542 -6.29 10.00 40.80
N PRO A 543 -7.52 9.57 40.43
CA PRO A 543 -7.77 8.56 39.38
C PRO A 543 -7.67 9.12 37.95
N GLY A 544 -7.45 10.43 37.81
CA GLY A 544 -7.52 11.16 36.55
C GLY A 544 -8.85 11.89 36.37
N THR A 545 -8.86 12.89 35.48
CA THR A 545 -10.02 13.77 35.26
C THR A 545 -10.73 13.43 33.97
N ALA A 546 -11.80 12.62 34.06
CA ALA A 546 -12.51 12.14 32.89
C ALA A 546 -13.17 13.26 32.06
N ARG A 547 -13.77 14.24 32.72
CA ARG A 547 -14.51 15.35 32.08
C ARG A 547 -14.06 16.67 32.64
N LEU A 548 -13.88 17.66 31.77
CA LEU A 548 -13.58 19.03 32.17
C LEU A 548 -14.86 19.86 32.25
N PHE A 549 -14.81 20.97 33.00
CA PHE A 549 -15.86 21.98 33.10
C PHE A 549 -17.20 21.48 33.68
N THR A 550 -17.19 20.41 34.48
CA THR A 550 -18.39 19.92 35.18
C THR A 550 -18.93 20.89 36.23
N ASP A 551 -18.09 21.81 36.69
CA ASP A 551 -18.41 22.95 37.55
C ASP A 551 -18.87 24.19 36.76
N LYS A 552 -18.90 24.11 35.42
CA LYS A 552 -19.23 25.19 34.49
C LYS A 552 -18.32 26.42 34.63
N LYS A 553 -17.06 26.24 35.07
CA LYS A 553 -16.03 27.27 35.08
C LYS A 553 -15.01 27.02 33.99
N PHE A 554 -14.98 27.91 33.00
CA PHE A 554 -14.06 27.81 31.88
C PHE A 554 -12.71 28.47 32.19
N TYR A 555 -11.67 28.18 31.42
CA TYR A 555 -10.33 28.73 31.63
C TYR A 555 -10.12 30.10 31.00
N THR A 556 -11.18 30.71 30.47
CA THR A 556 -11.24 32.12 30.09
C THR A 556 -11.05 33.04 31.29
N PRO A 557 -10.56 34.28 31.13
CA PRO A 557 -10.44 35.25 32.23
C PRO A 557 -11.75 35.49 33.01
N SER A 558 -12.91 35.48 32.34
CA SER A 558 -14.23 35.66 32.96
C SER A 558 -14.81 34.38 33.59
N GLN A 559 -14.13 33.24 33.42
CA GLN A 559 -14.61 31.89 33.72
C GLN A 559 -15.89 31.46 32.96
N LYS A 560 -16.29 32.21 31.92
CA LYS A 560 -17.45 31.93 31.07
C LYS A 560 -17.00 31.55 29.65
N ALA A 561 -17.68 30.59 29.02
CA ALA A 561 -17.38 30.23 27.64
C ALA A 561 -17.79 31.36 26.67
N ILE A 562 -17.04 31.52 25.59
CA ILE A 562 -17.22 32.66 24.67
C ILE A 562 -17.96 32.22 23.41
N PHE A 563 -19.10 32.84 23.11
CA PHE A 563 -19.69 32.77 21.77
C PHE A 563 -18.79 33.52 20.79
N ASN A 564 -18.07 32.76 19.97
CA ASN A 564 -17.10 33.30 19.03
C ASN A 564 -17.79 33.68 17.71
N LEU A 565 -17.43 34.84 17.16
CA LEU A 565 -17.97 35.31 15.90
C LEU A 565 -16.99 34.95 14.76
N PRO A 566 -17.37 34.12 13.77
CA PRO A 566 -16.56 33.91 12.58
C PRO A 566 -16.15 35.24 11.94
N THR A 567 -14.86 35.40 11.68
CA THR A 567 -14.32 36.60 11.01
C THR A 567 -14.58 36.59 9.51
N SER A 568 -14.59 35.40 8.90
CA SER A 568 -15.07 35.14 7.55
C SER A 568 -16.14 34.05 7.58
N ILE A 569 -17.21 34.25 6.79
CA ILE A 569 -18.25 33.23 6.59
C ILE A 569 -18.01 32.49 5.27
N ASP A 570 -17.60 33.23 4.24
CA ASP A 570 -17.22 32.67 2.94
C ASP A 570 -15.83 32.04 2.99
N ASN A 571 -15.65 30.94 2.26
CA ASN A 571 -14.34 30.36 2.04
C ASN A 571 -13.50 31.32 1.20
N THR A 572 -12.26 31.55 1.62
CA THR A 572 -11.33 32.48 0.98
C THR A 572 -10.46 31.84 -0.10
N SER A 573 -10.53 30.51 -0.24
CA SER A 573 -9.89 29.77 -1.34
C SER A 573 -10.48 30.12 -2.71
N GLU A 574 -9.68 29.96 -3.76
CA GLU A 574 -10.08 30.16 -5.15
C GLU A 574 -11.34 29.35 -5.47
N GLN A 575 -12.35 29.99 -6.05
CA GLN A 575 -13.63 29.34 -6.37
C GLN A 575 -13.56 28.64 -7.73
N PRO A 576 -14.35 27.56 -7.95
CA PRO A 576 -14.41 26.88 -9.25
C PRO A 576 -14.70 27.83 -10.42
N THR A 577 -14.04 27.58 -11.55
CA THR A 577 -14.20 28.34 -12.81
C THR A 577 -14.43 27.38 -13.96
N ASP A 578 -14.72 27.89 -15.16
CA ASP A 578 -14.83 27.05 -16.37
C ASP A 578 -13.52 26.29 -16.67
N LYS A 579 -12.36 26.84 -16.27
CA LYS A 579 -11.05 26.19 -16.42
C LYS A 579 -10.85 25.06 -15.41
N HIS A 580 -11.27 25.26 -14.16
CA HIS A 580 -11.13 24.30 -13.07
C HIS A 580 -12.49 24.13 -12.35
N PRO A 581 -13.42 23.36 -12.95
CA PRO A 581 -14.83 23.35 -12.51
C PRO A 581 -15.09 22.51 -11.26
N PHE A 582 -14.14 21.66 -10.83
CA PHE A 582 -14.34 20.73 -9.72
C PHE A 582 -13.59 21.18 -8.46
N ILE A 583 -14.16 20.86 -7.29
CA ILE A 583 -13.47 20.94 -6.01
C ILE A 583 -12.86 19.58 -5.70
N LEU A 584 -11.54 19.51 -5.63
CA LEU A 584 -10.80 18.36 -5.10
C LEU A 584 -10.79 18.37 -3.57
N THR A 585 -11.23 17.25 -3.01
CA THR A 585 -11.01 16.90 -1.60
C THR A 585 -10.01 15.75 -1.49
N THR A 586 -9.08 15.84 -0.53
CA THR A 586 -8.16 14.73 -0.22
C THR A 586 -8.54 14.05 1.08
N GLY A 587 -8.20 12.76 1.24
CA GLY A 587 -8.47 12.07 2.51
C GLY A 587 -7.68 10.79 2.73
N ARG A 588 -8.32 9.82 3.39
CA ARG A 588 -7.70 8.57 3.85
C ARG A 588 -8.53 7.36 3.40
N ILE A 589 -7.86 6.21 3.26
CA ILE A 589 -8.49 4.90 3.07
C ILE A 589 -8.35 4.05 4.34
N ARG A 590 -9.25 3.09 4.52
CA ARG A 590 -9.38 2.26 5.72
C ARG A 590 -8.07 1.64 6.23
N ASP A 591 -7.36 0.94 5.34
CA ASP A 591 -6.27 0.03 5.73
C ASP A 591 -4.88 0.65 5.66
N GLN A 592 -4.75 1.88 5.14
CA GLN A 592 -3.47 2.57 5.04
C GLN A 592 -3.34 3.67 6.08
N TRP A 593 -2.14 3.76 6.65
CA TRP A 593 -1.77 4.82 7.59
C TRP A 593 -0.86 5.82 6.91
N HIS A 594 -1.28 7.09 6.91
CA HIS A 594 -0.48 8.24 6.52
C HIS A 594 0.23 8.03 5.15
N THR A 595 1.56 8.00 5.09
CA THR A 595 2.34 7.85 3.83
C THR A 595 2.76 6.40 3.53
N MET A 596 2.10 5.40 4.12
CA MET A 596 2.35 3.97 3.88
C MET A 596 3.76 3.44 4.22
N THR A 597 4.64 4.21 4.86
CA THR A 597 5.97 3.75 5.30
C THR A 597 5.92 2.61 6.33
N LYS A 598 4.78 2.48 7.03
CA LYS A 598 4.47 1.38 7.96
C LYS A 598 3.50 0.37 7.33
N THR A 599 2.26 0.79 7.08
CA THR A 599 1.19 -0.11 6.62
C THR A 599 1.39 -0.65 5.20
N GLY A 600 2.20 0.01 4.37
CA GLY A 600 2.53 -0.46 3.03
C GLY A 600 3.47 -1.67 3.01
N LYS A 601 4.01 -2.08 4.17
CA LYS A 601 4.75 -3.34 4.34
C LYS A 601 3.86 -4.56 4.46
N VAL A 602 2.65 -4.37 4.99
CA VAL A 602 1.72 -5.47 5.28
C VAL A 602 0.88 -5.74 4.03
N SER A 603 1.11 -6.87 3.37
CA SER A 603 0.48 -7.20 2.09
C SER A 603 -1.05 -7.23 2.22
N ARG A 604 -1.57 -7.77 3.33
CA ARG A 604 -3.01 -7.82 3.59
C ARG A 604 -3.66 -6.42 3.59
N LEU A 605 -2.98 -5.40 4.08
CA LEU A 605 -3.50 -4.02 4.12
C LEU A 605 -3.52 -3.34 2.74
N LEU A 606 -2.80 -3.88 1.74
CA LEU A 606 -2.78 -3.37 0.36
C LEU A 606 -3.92 -3.93 -0.50
N SER A 607 -4.66 -4.93 -0.01
CA SER A 607 -5.62 -5.69 -0.80
C SER A 607 -6.94 -4.96 -1.10
N HIS A 608 -7.37 -4.05 -0.22
CA HIS A 608 -8.67 -3.39 -0.35
C HIS A 608 -8.70 -2.32 -1.45
N ILE A 609 -7.74 -1.40 -1.43
CA ILE A 609 -7.55 -0.36 -2.46
C ILE A 609 -6.05 -0.33 -2.80
N PRO A 610 -5.64 -1.02 -3.88
CA PRO A 610 -4.22 -1.25 -4.18
C PRO A 610 -3.52 -0.08 -4.89
N SER A 611 -4.28 0.84 -5.48
CA SER A 611 -3.78 1.96 -6.27
C SER A 611 -4.57 3.26 -6.00
N PRO A 612 -3.97 4.44 -6.23
CA PRO A 612 -4.69 5.70 -6.14
C PRO A 612 -5.76 5.76 -7.23
N THR A 613 -6.98 6.16 -6.85
CA THR A 613 -8.13 6.29 -7.75
C THR A 613 -8.87 7.59 -7.45
N LEU A 614 -9.30 8.29 -8.49
CA LEU A 614 -10.10 9.51 -8.39
C LEU A 614 -11.58 9.13 -8.38
N GLU A 615 -12.28 9.41 -7.28
CA GLU A 615 -13.74 9.29 -7.25
C GLU A 615 -14.37 10.51 -7.94
N ILE A 616 -15.26 10.26 -8.91
CA ILE A 616 -16.02 11.29 -9.65
C ILE A 616 -17.50 10.90 -9.73
N ASN A 617 -18.38 11.89 -9.63
CA ASN A 617 -19.83 11.69 -9.70
C ASN A 617 -20.25 11.24 -11.12
N PRO A 618 -21.28 10.39 -11.29
CA PRO A 618 -21.70 9.91 -12.61
C PRO A 618 -22.16 11.02 -13.55
N ILE A 619 -22.78 12.08 -13.03
CA ILE A 619 -23.22 13.24 -13.83
C ILE A 619 -22.00 14.00 -14.36
N ASP A 620 -21.00 14.22 -13.51
CA ASP A 620 -19.78 14.92 -13.89
C ASP A 620 -18.91 14.11 -14.83
N ALA A 621 -18.82 12.79 -14.60
CA ALA A 621 -18.15 11.85 -15.49
C ALA A 621 -18.81 11.86 -16.90
N PHE A 622 -20.14 11.86 -16.95
CA PHE A 622 -20.88 11.97 -18.21
C PHE A 622 -20.58 13.30 -18.94
N LYS A 623 -20.62 14.44 -18.22
CA LYS A 623 -20.31 15.78 -18.79
C LYS A 623 -18.88 15.87 -19.35
N THR A 624 -17.94 15.12 -18.78
CA THR A 624 -16.51 15.14 -19.14
C THR A 624 -16.10 13.99 -20.07
N GLY A 625 -17.01 13.10 -20.46
CA GLY A 625 -16.71 11.95 -21.31
C GLY A 625 -15.83 10.89 -20.64
N ILE A 626 -15.88 10.80 -19.30
CA ILE A 626 -15.08 9.87 -18.49
C ILE A 626 -15.92 8.64 -18.15
N GLU A 627 -15.36 7.46 -18.40
CA GLU A 627 -15.93 6.18 -17.98
C GLU A 627 -15.16 5.57 -16.80
N ASP A 628 -15.78 4.62 -16.11
CA ASP A 628 -15.13 3.91 -15.00
C ASP A 628 -13.85 3.19 -15.47
N GLY A 629 -12.79 3.27 -14.66
CA GLY A 629 -11.50 2.67 -14.98
C GLY A 629 -10.66 3.41 -16.03
N ASN A 630 -11.19 4.45 -16.68
CA ASN A 630 -10.40 5.28 -17.61
C ASN A 630 -9.24 5.95 -16.86
N ILE A 631 -8.11 6.12 -17.54
CA ILE A 631 -7.02 6.94 -17.05
C ILE A 631 -7.38 8.41 -17.26
N VAL A 632 -7.27 9.20 -16.20
CA VAL A 632 -7.57 10.63 -16.21
C VAL A 632 -6.35 11.43 -15.78
N VAL A 633 -6.20 12.62 -16.36
CA VAL A 633 -5.30 13.65 -15.85
C VAL A 633 -6.14 14.60 -15.02
N VAL A 634 -5.74 14.78 -13.77
CA VAL A 634 -6.30 15.79 -12.88
C VAL A 634 -5.28 16.90 -12.79
N SER A 635 -5.68 18.13 -13.07
CA SER A 635 -4.80 19.29 -13.07
C SER A 635 -5.33 20.42 -12.20
N SER A 636 -4.41 21.14 -11.57
CA SER A 636 -4.63 22.39 -10.85
C SER A 636 -3.59 23.42 -11.28
N GLU A 637 -3.63 24.62 -10.70
CA GLU A 637 -2.56 25.63 -10.90
C GLU A 637 -1.16 25.14 -10.42
N ASN A 638 -1.10 24.19 -9.48
CA ASN A 638 0.16 23.69 -8.92
C ASN A 638 0.76 22.50 -9.69
N GLY A 639 -0.04 21.84 -10.53
CA GLY A 639 0.45 20.73 -11.35
C GLY A 639 -0.62 19.72 -11.71
N GLU A 640 -0.18 18.51 -11.99
CA GLU A 640 -1.04 17.43 -12.46
C GLU A 640 -0.68 16.08 -11.82
N VAL A 641 -1.67 15.20 -11.82
CA VAL A 641 -1.57 13.79 -11.44
C VAL A 641 -2.33 12.96 -12.47
N ARG A 642 -1.95 11.68 -12.62
CA ARG A 642 -2.57 10.75 -13.57
C ARG A 642 -2.93 9.46 -12.86
N VAL A 643 -4.23 9.18 -12.79
CA VAL A 643 -4.79 8.07 -12.00
C VAL A 643 -6.01 7.48 -12.72
N LYS A 644 -6.51 6.32 -12.25
CA LYS A 644 -7.77 5.77 -12.72
C LYS A 644 -8.97 6.52 -12.13
N ALA A 645 -9.96 6.80 -12.96
CA ALA A 645 -11.27 7.25 -12.52
C ALA A 645 -12.07 6.09 -11.91
N LYS A 646 -12.77 6.39 -10.83
CA LYS A 646 -13.80 5.55 -10.22
C LYS A 646 -15.11 6.32 -10.24
N VAL A 647 -16.02 5.94 -11.13
CA VAL A 647 -17.32 6.61 -11.26
C VAL A 647 -18.24 6.11 -10.16
N THR A 648 -18.71 7.00 -9.28
CA THR A 648 -19.53 6.62 -8.12
C THR A 648 -20.50 7.73 -7.70
N ASP A 649 -21.72 7.34 -7.36
CA ASP A 649 -22.78 8.20 -6.82
C ASP A 649 -22.56 8.61 -5.35
N THR A 650 -21.49 8.12 -4.72
CA THR A 650 -21.18 8.40 -3.31
C THR A 650 -20.51 9.77 -3.10
N ILE A 651 -20.01 10.42 -4.15
CA ILE A 651 -19.42 11.76 -4.11
C ILE A 651 -20.41 12.79 -4.68
N LYS A 652 -20.48 13.98 -4.08
CA LYS A 652 -21.37 15.06 -4.51
C LYS A 652 -20.98 15.57 -5.91
N GLU A 653 -21.96 15.98 -6.70
CA GLU A 653 -21.74 16.68 -7.98
C GLU A 653 -20.88 17.95 -7.75
N GLY A 654 -19.96 18.22 -8.66
CA GLY A 654 -18.98 19.31 -8.58
C GLY A 654 -17.79 19.03 -7.67
N VAL A 655 -17.72 17.85 -7.03
CA VAL A 655 -16.66 17.47 -6.10
C VAL A 655 -16.00 16.18 -6.56
N VAL A 656 -14.67 16.13 -6.45
CA VAL A 656 -13.87 14.92 -6.70
C VAL A 656 -13.03 14.57 -5.48
N PHE A 657 -12.66 13.29 -5.34
CA PHE A 657 -11.88 12.81 -4.20
C PHE A 657 -10.67 11.98 -4.62
N LEU A 658 -9.50 12.30 -4.07
CA LEU A 658 -8.26 11.56 -4.27
C LEU A 658 -7.54 11.30 -2.93
N PRO A 659 -7.27 10.03 -2.55
CA PRO A 659 -6.50 9.73 -1.35
C PRO A 659 -5.02 10.11 -1.47
N MET A 660 -4.43 10.65 -0.38
CA MET A 660 -3.04 11.16 -0.38
C MET A 660 -1.95 10.15 0.05
N HIS A 661 -2.27 8.86 0.13
CA HIS A 661 -1.38 7.88 0.74
C HIS A 661 -0.10 7.59 -0.06
N TRP A 662 -0.15 7.74 -1.38
CA TRP A 662 0.93 7.36 -2.28
C TRP A 662 1.93 8.49 -2.47
N GLY A 663 3.21 8.18 -2.22
CA GLY A 663 4.36 9.00 -2.60
C GLY A 663 4.79 8.75 -4.05
N LYS A 664 6.08 8.88 -4.36
CA LYS A 664 6.58 8.50 -5.68
C LYS A 664 6.48 6.99 -5.88
N GLN A 665 5.95 6.57 -7.02
CA GLN A 665 5.97 5.17 -7.44
C GLN A 665 6.98 5.02 -8.57
N LEU A 666 8.05 4.25 -8.33
CA LEU A 666 9.13 4.05 -9.30
C LEU A 666 9.70 5.37 -9.83
N ASP A 667 9.93 6.32 -8.91
CA ASP A 667 10.37 7.72 -9.16
C ASP A 667 9.38 8.60 -9.95
N ASN A 668 8.24 8.06 -10.40
CA ASN A 668 7.15 8.84 -10.97
C ASN A 668 6.30 9.47 -9.86
N ASP A 669 5.93 10.72 -10.08
CA ASP A 669 5.28 11.55 -9.08
C ASP A 669 3.79 11.87 -9.37
N LEU A 670 3.29 11.43 -10.52
CA LEU A 670 1.92 11.65 -10.97
C LEU A 670 0.87 10.87 -10.17
N ASN A 671 1.27 10.09 -9.16
CA ASN A 671 0.38 9.42 -8.21
C ASN A 671 0.24 10.18 -6.88
N ARG A 672 0.98 11.29 -6.70
CA ARG A 672 1.00 12.08 -5.45
C ARG A 672 -0.12 13.12 -5.44
N ALA A 673 -1.22 12.84 -4.73
CA ALA A 673 -2.38 13.75 -4.66
C ALA A 673 -2.02 15.19 -4.26
N ASN A 674 -1.08 15.36 -3.33
CA ASN A 674 -0.67 16.69 -2.84
C ASN A 674 0.24 17.47 -3.81
N ASN A 675 0.51 16.94 -5.02
CA ASN A 675 1.00 17.76 -6.14
C ASN A 675 -0.07 18.74 -6.64
N LEU A 676 -1.36 18.44 -6.42
CA LEU A 676 -2.47 19.30 -6.87
C LEU A 676 -2.82 20.38 -5.87
N THR A 677 -2.65 20.11 -4.58
CA THR A 677 -3.26 20.89 -3.50
C THR A 677 -2.67 22.29 -3.44
N ASN A 678 -3.53 23.29 -3.20
CA ASN A 678 -3.10 24.68 -3.03
C ASN A 678 -2.31 24.88 -1.71
N THR A 679 -1.71 26.06 -1.57
CA THR A 679 -0.88 26.46 -0.42
C THR A 679 -1.55 27.48 0.49
N VAL A 680 -2.85 27.76 0.29
CA VAL A 680 -3.62 28.67 1.15
C VAL A 680 -3.73 28.07 2.55
N VAL A 681 -3.54 28.92 3.56
CA VAL A 681 -3.61 28.54 4.98
C VAL A 681 -4.61 29.41 5.72
N ASP A 682 -5.19 28.88 6.79
CA ASP A 682 -5.94 29.68 7.75
C ASP A 682 -5.05 30.80 8.33
N PRO A 683 -5.53 32.05 8.39
CA PRO A 683 -4.70 33.18 8.77
C PRO A 683 -4.21 33.11 10.22
N ILE A 684 -4.92 32.41 11.11
CA ILE A 684 -4.65 32.33 12.54
C ILE A 684 -3.93 31.02 12.88
N SER A 685 -4.49 29.88 12.49
CA SER A 685 -3.92 28.56 12.81
C SER A 685 -2.77 28.16 11.89
N LYS A 686 -2.64 28.82 10.72
CA LYS A 686 -1.69 28.49 9.66
C LYS A 686 -1.83 27.05 9.13
N GLU A 687 -3.00 26.45 9.31
CA GLU A 687 -3.33 25.12 8.79
C GLU A 687 -3.75 25.22 7.30
N PRO A 688 -3.22 24.39 6.39
CA PRO A 688 -3.51 24.47 4.96
C PRO A 688 -4.87 23.90 4.53
N ASP A 689 -5.41 24.44 3.43
CA ASP A 689 -6.70 24.06 2.84
C ASP A 689 -6.62 22.81 1.92
N PHE A 690 -6.37 21.65 2.52
CA PHE A 690 -6.34 20.37 1.79
C PHE A 690 -7.70 19.89 1.30
N LYS A 691 -8.81 20.49 1.75
CA LYS A 691 -10.17 20.04 1.45
C LYS A 691 -10.84 20.89 0.38
N PHE A 692 -10.15 21.91 -0.14
CA PHE A 692 -10.68 22.77 -1.17
C PHE A 692 -9.58 23.15 -2.15
N THR A 693 -9.43 22.42 -3.26
CA THR A 693 -8.55 22.80 -4.37
C THR A 693 -9.33 22.72 -5.67
N THR A 694 -9.33 23.77 -6.49
CA THR A 694 -10.00 23.75 -7.79
C THR A 694 -9.18 22.95 -8.79
N VAL A 695 -9.83 22.01 -9.49
CA VAL A 695 -9.19 21.14 -10.47
C VAL A 695 -10.01 20.98 -11.74
N ALA A 696 -9.33 20.64 -12.84
CA ALA A 696 -9.94 20.03 -14.01
C ALA A 696 -9.67 18.53 -14.01
N VAL A 697 -10.60 17.77 -14.59
CA VAL A 697 -10.44 16.34 -14.83
C VAL A 697 -10.70 16.09 -16.30
N VAL A 698 -9.71 15.56 -16.99
CA VAL A 698 -9.81 15.19 -18.40
C VAL A 698 -9.39 13.75 -18.60
N LYS A 699 -10.01 13.08 -19.58
CA LYS A 699 -9.53 11.76 -20.00
C LYS A 699 -8.10 11.89 -20.52
N TYR A 700 -7.23 10.99 -20.09
CA TYR A 700 -5.87 10.94 -20.62
C TYR A 700 -5.92 10.46 -22.07
N GLU A 701 -5.43 11.31 -22.97
CA GLU A 701 -5.24 10.95 -24.38
C GLU A 701 -3.80 10.51 -24.58
N LYS A 702 -3.62 9.21 -24.82
CA LYS A 702 -2.33 8.64 -25.19
C LYS A 702 -1.96 9.11 -26.60
N PRO A 703 -0.74 9.64 -26.83
CA PRO A 703 -0.25 9.93 -28.17
C PRO A 703 -0.24 8.69 -29.06
N PHE A 704 -0.45 8.86 -30.37
CA PHE A 704 -0.32 7.76 -31.34
C PHE A 704 1.10 7.20 -31.34
N GLU A 705 1.22 5.88 -31.34
CA GLU A 705 2.50 5.17 -31.44
C GLU A 705 2.45 4.07 -32.51
N LYS A 706 3.59 3.87 -33.18
CA LYS A 706 3.89 2.67 -33.96
C LYS A 706 4.56 1.63 -33.07
N ILE A 707 3.85 0.54 -32.81
CA ILE A 707 4.31 -0.54 -31.94
C ILE A 707 4.78 -1.71 -32.81
N ALA A 708 6.08 -2.00 -32.76
CA ALA A 708 6.65 -3.19 -33.37
C ALA A 708 6.79 -4.30 -32.34
N VAL A 709 6.19 -5.47 -32.58
CA VAL A 709 6.28 -6.65 -31.71
C VAL A 709 7.10 -7.72 -32.42
N VAL A 710 8.24 -8.10 -31.85
CA VAL A 710 9.13 -9.12 -32.42
C VAL A 710 8.91 -10.44 -31.69
N GLY A 711 8.23 -11.36 -32.35
CA GLY A 711 7.78 -12.64 -31.83
C GLY A 711 6.26 -12.74 -31.73
N ALA A 712 5.71 -13.92 -31.99
CA ALA A 712 4.25 -14.16 -32.03
C ALA A 712 3.82 -15.29 -31.07
N GLY A 713 4.46 -15.35 -29.89
CA GLY A 713 4.13 -16.29 -28.82
C GLY A 713 2.97 -15.84 -27.93
N ALA A 714 2.79 -16.54 -26.80
CA ALA A 714 1.71 -16.25 -25.84
C ALA A 714 1.76 -14.83 -25.26
N ALA A 715 2.97 -14.31 -24.96
CA ALA A 715 3.16 -12.97 -24.42
C ALA A 715 2.70 -11.88 -25.41
N ALA A 716 3.16 -11.97 -26.66
CA ALA A 716 2.80 -11.05 -27.74
C ALA A 716 1.29 -11.05 -27.99
N PHE A 717 0.70 -12.25 -28.12
CA PHE A 717 -0.74 -12.38 -28.30
C PHE A 717 -1.53 -11.72 -27.17
N ARG A 718 -1.14 -11.98 -25.92
CA ARG A 718 -1.82 -11.41 -24.75
C ARG A 718 -1.69 -9.89 -24.71
N PHE A 719 -0.51 -9.36 -25.04
CA PHE A 719 -0.27 -7.93 -25.10
C PHE A 719 -1.21 -7.29 -26.12
N ILE A 720 -1.28 -7.81 -27.34
CA ILE A 720 -2.13 -7.28 -28.41
C ILE A 720 -3.60 -7.30 -27.99
N GLN A 721 -4.08 -8.40 -27.41
CA GLN A 721 -5.48 -8.50 -26.96
C GLN A 721 -5.83 -7.42 -25.95
N ASN A 722 -5.04 -7.29 -24.87
CA ASN A 722 -5.33 -6.30 -23.83
C ASN A 722 -5.13 -4.87 -24.33
N TYR A 723 -4.08 -4.66 -25.13
CA TYR A 723 -3.79 -3.35 -25.65
C TYR A 723 -4.92 -2.86 -26.56
N ARG A 724 -5.54 -3.75 -27.35
CA ARG A 724 -6.72 -3.44 -28.17
C ARG A 724 -8.02 -3.23 -27.36
N GLU A 725 -8.08 -3.68 -26.11
CA GLU A 725 -9.16 -3.29 -25.19
C GLU A 725 -9.00 -1.83 -24.71
N ILE A 726 -7.79 -1.28 -24.75
CA ILE A 726 -7.46 0.08 -24.27
C ILE A 726 -7.35 1.08 -25.43
N ASN A 727 -6.72 0.70 -26.54
CA ASN A 727 -6.40 1.55 -27.67
C ASN A 727 -6.66 0.82 -29.01
N THR A 728 -7.50 1.42 -29.84
CA THR A 728 -7.88 0.89 -31.15
C THR A 728 -7.20 1.58 -32.34
N THR A 729 -6.44 2.65 -32.09
CA THR A 729 -5.91 3.57 -33.12
C THR A 729 -4.46 3.34 -33.48
N ASP A 730 -3.62 2.91 -32.53
CA ASP A 730 -2.18 2.75 -32.74
C ASP A 730 -1.87 1.69 -33.78
N GLU A 731 -0.78 1.88 -34.52
CA GLU A 731 -0.31 0.90 -35.49
C GLU A 731 0.46 -0.20 -34.76
N ILE A 732 0.09 -1.47 -34.99
CA ILE A 732 0.81 -2.62 -34.44
C ILE A 732 1.29 -3.50 -35.59
N ILE A 733 2.60 -3.67 -35.69
CA ILE A 733 3.23 -4.61 -36.63
C ILE A 733 3.84 -5.76 -35.83
N VAL A 734 3.50 -6.99 -36.17
CA VAL A 734 3.99 -8.18 -35.48
C VAL A 734 4.85 -9.00 -36.43
N PHE A 735 6.08 -9.28 -36.03
CA PHE A 735 7.04 -10.07 -36.79
C PHE A 735 7.13 -11.47 -36.19
N SER A 736 6.90 -12.50 -37.01
CA SER A 736 7.01 -13.89 -36.61
C SER A 736 7.99 -14.59 -37.55
N ASN A 737 9.02 -15.21 -36.98
CA ASN A 737 9.92 -16.09 -37.74
C ASN A 737 9.31 -17.47 -38.05
N GLU A 738 8.14 -17.77 -37.49
CA GLU A 738 7.34 -18.96 -37.80
C GLU A 738 6.22 -18.56 -38.78
N GLU A 739 5.85 -19.49 -39.68
CA GLU A 739 4.73 -19.29 -40.62
C GLU A 739 3.37 -19.27 -39.88
N ASN A 740 3.28 -20.02 -38.78
CA ASN A 740 2.05 -20.25 -38.02
C ASN A 740 2.12 -19.58 -36.63
N PRO A 741 1.68 -18.32 -36.47
CA PRO A 741 1.73 -17.61 -35.19
C PRO A 741 0.60 -18.01 -34.22
N PHE A 742 0.68 -17.54 -32.96
CA PHE A 742 -0.41 -17.54 -31.97
C PHE A 742 -1.07 -18.91 -31.67
N TYR A 743 -0.26 -19.92 -31.35
CA TYR A 743 -0.74 -21.23 -30.92
C TYR A 743 -0.20 -21.60 -29.52
N ASN A 744 -0.83 -22.58 -28.88
CA ASN A 744 -0.41 -23.09 -27.57
C ASN A 744 0.63 -24.19 -27.71
N ARG A 745 1.91 -23.80 -27.69
CA ARG A 745 3.05 -24.74 -27.78
C ARG A 745 3.13 -25.78 -26.65
N VAL A 746 2.46 -25.56 -25.53
CA VAL A 746 2.43 -26.53 -24.40
C VAL A 746 1.62 -27.78 -24.78
N LEU A 747 0.79 -27.71 -25.82
CA LEU A 747 -0.04 -28.82 -26.30
C LEU A 747 0.58 -29.56 -27.51
N LEU A 748 1.86 -29.30 -27.82
CA LEU A 748 2.55 -29.99 -28.91
C LEU A 748 2.71 -31.51 -28.67
N PRO A 749 2.95 -32.01 -27.44
CA PRO A 749 2.97 -33.45 -27.18
C PRO A 749 1.69 -34.18 -27.64
N GLU A 750 0.52 -33.66 -27.29
CA GLU A 750 -0.78 -34.22 -27.66
C GLU A 750 -1.10 -34.05 -29.16
N TYR A 751 -0.49 -33.05 -29.81
CA TYR A 751 -0.58 -32.88 -31.27
C TYR A 751 0.26 -33.92 -32.04
N VAL A 752 1.42 -34.32 -31.52
CA VAL A 752 2.23 -35.40 -32.11
C VAL A 752 1.47 -36.73 -32.10
N THR A 753 0.61 -36.95 -31.11
CA THR A 753 -0.18 -38.18 -30.96
C THR A 753 -1.60 -38.09 -31.54
N ASP A 754 -1.95 -37.05 -32.30
CA ASP A 754 -3.28 -36.84 -32.88
C ASP A 754 -4.44 -36.76 -31.86
N GLU A 755 -4.14 -36.63 -30.56
CA GLU A 755 -5.17 -36.40 -29.54
C GLU A 755 -5.78 -35.01 -29.70
N LEU A 756 -4.96 -34.05 -30.14
CA LEU A 756 -5.38 -32.71 -30.50
C LEU A 756 -5.05 -32.40 -31.95
N SER A 757 -6.05 -31.86 -32.67
CA SER A 757 -5.86 -31.30 -34.00
C SER A 757 -5.04 -30.00 -33.95
N TRP A 758 -4.44 -29.61 -35.08
CA TRP A 758 -3.74 -28.33 -35.19
C TRP A 758 -4.67 -27.14 -34.86
N GLU A 759 -5.92 -27.23 -35.28
CA GLU A 759 -6.96 -26.24 -35.02
C GLU A 759 -7.22 -26.07 -33.51
N SER A 760 -7.11 -27.16 -32.73
CA SER A 760 -7.23 -27.13 -31.27
C SER A 760 -6.08 -26.39 -30.57
N LEU A 761 -4.92 -26.29 -31.22
CA LEU A 761 -3.75 -25.58 -30.68
C LEU A 761 -3.81 -24.08 -30.95
N GLN A 762 -4.56 -23.63 -31.96
CA GLN A 762 -4.64 -22.22 -32.33
C GLN A 762 -5.36 -21.41 -31.24
N LYS A 763 -4.74 -20.31 -30.77
CA LYS A 763 -5.36 -19.43 -29.77
C LYS A 763 -6.41 -18.51 -30.34
N ILE A 764 -6.41 -18.32 -31.66
CA ILE A 764 -7.33 -17.41 -32.34
C ILE A 764 -7.62 -17.93 -33.75
N LYS A 765 -8.90 -17.86 -34.14
CA LYS A 765 -9.35 -18.14 -35.51
C LYS A 765 -9.04 -16.96 -36.42
N ALA A 766 -8.83 -17.20 -37.72
CA ALA A 766 -8.49 -16.18 -38.70
C ALA A 766 -9.46 -14.97 -38.70
N ASP A 767 -10.76 -15.23 -38.64
CA ASP A 767 -11.79 -14.17 -38.62
C ASP A 767 -11.77 -13.29 -37.37
N SER A 768 -11.24 -13.80 -36.26
CA SER A 768 -11.08 -13.04 -35.01
C SER A 768 -9.77 -12.26 -34.99
N LEU A 769 -8.75 -12.72 -35.73
CA LEU A 769 -7.46 -12.05 -35.83
C LEU A 769 -7.57 -10.72 -36.58
N SER A 770 -8.40 -10.65 -37.63
CA SER A 770 -8.66 -9.43 -38.39
C SER A 770 -9.27 -8.30 -37.53
N LYS A 771 -10.06 -8.67 -36.50
CA LYS A 771 -10.65 -7.71 -35.55
C LYS A 771 -9.63 -7.00 -34.66
N LEU A 772 -8.42 -7.56 -34.51
CA LEU A 772 -7.36 -6.93 -33.71
C LEU A 772 -6.66 -5.78 -34.44
N ASN A 773 -6.95 -5.57 -35.73
CA ASN A 773 -6.37 -4.49 -36.55
C ASN A 773 -4.84 -4.41 -36.42
N ILE A 774 -4.15 -5.50 -36.77
CA ILE A 774 -2.68 -5.60 -36.71
C ILE A 774 -2.10 -5.99 -38.07
N THR A 775 -0.86 -5.59 -38.32
CA THR A 775 -0.10 -6.02 -39.50
C THR A 775 0.78 -7.21 -39.13
N MET A 776 0.40 -8.42 -39.56
CA MET A 776 1.20 -9.63 -39.35
C MET A 776 2.24 -9.81 -40.46
N LYS A 777 3.49 -10.09 -40.07
CA LYS A 777 4.60 -10.49 -40.94
C LYS A 777 5.09 -11.89 -40.54
N SER A 778 4.42 -12.93 -41.04
CA SER A 778 4.81 -14.35 -40.83
C SER A 778 5.99 -14.76 -41.70
N GLY A 779 6.80 -15.70 -41.22
CA GLY A 779 8.03 -16.14 -41.89
C GLY A 779 9.11 -15.04 -42.01
N VAL A 780 9.02 -13.97 -41.22
CA VAL A 780 9.91 -12.80 -41.27
C VAL A 780 10.53 -12.60 -39.89
N SER A 781 11.85 -12.74 -39.80
CA SER A 781 12.62 -12.41 -38.60
C SER A 781 13.16 -10.97 -38.67
N ILE A 782 13.52 -10.39 -37.54
CA ILE A 782 14.30 -9.15 -37.49
C ILE A 782 15.78 -9.50 -37.40
N GLU A 783 16.60 -8.87 -38.24
CA GLU A 783 18.05 -9.10 -38.31
C GLU A 783 18.86 -8.05 -37.56
N SER A 784 18.38 -6.79 -37.51
CA SER A 784 19.07 -5.72 -36.80
C SER A 784 18.11 -4.68 -36.21
N ILE A 785 18.54 -4.04 -35.12
CA ILE A 785 17.85 -2.90 -34.50
C ILE A 785 18.81 -1.71 -34.46
N ASN A 786 18.44 -0.61 -35.09
CA ASN A 786 19.09 0.68 -34.89
C ASN A 786 18.30 1.48 -33.83
N LYS A 787 18.79 1.44 -32.60
CA LYS A 787 18.17 2.09 -31.44
C LYS A 787 18.29 3.63 -31.44
N THR A 788 19.22 4.20 -32.20
CA THR A 788 19.41 5.65 -32.27
C THR A 788 18.33 6.30 -33.12
N ASP A 789 18.01 5.65 -34.24
CA ASP A 789 17.02 6.15 -35.22
C ASP A 789 15.64 5.47 -35.07
N ASN A 790 15.48 4.58 -34.08
CA ASN A 790 14.30 3.73 -33.85
C ASN A 790 13.85 2.95 -35.11
N LEU A 791 14.80 2.23 -35.72
CA LEU A 791 14.57 1.41 -36.91
C LEU A 791 14.84 -0.07 -36.64
N ILE A 792 14.06 -0.95 -37.28
CA ILE A 792 14.34 -2.39 -37.36
C ILE A 792 14.45 -2.82 -38.82
N THR A 793 15.40 -3.71 -39.12
CA THR A 793 15.54 -4.31 -40.46
C THR A 793 15.11 -5.77 -40.40
N ASP A 794 14.18 -6.14 -41.26
CA ASP A 794 13.70 -7.52 -41.36
C ASP A 794 14.57 -8.40 -42.28
N SER A 795 14.32 -9.71 -42.27
CA SER A 795 15.06 -10.71 -43.05
C SER A 795 14.87 -10.62 -44.56
N LYS A 796 14.07 -9.67 -45.04
CA LYS A 796 13.92 -9.32 -46.46
C LYS A 796 14.66 -8.01 -46.79
N GLY A 797 15.42 -7.46 -45.85
CA GLY A 797 16.12 -6.19 -45.98
C GLY A 797 15.21 -4.96 -45.92
N ILE A 798 13.95 -5.11 -45.50
CA ILE A 798 13.01 -3.99 -45.39
C ILE A 798 13.20 -3.32 -44.02
N VAL A 799 13.30 -1.99 -44.04
CA VAL A 799 13.46 -1.17 -42.84
C VAL A 799 12.09 -0.67 -42.37
N HIS A 800 11.80 -0.82 -41.09
CA HIS A 800 10.57 -0.37 -40.44
C HIS A 800 10.90 0.59 -39.29
N THR A 801 10.12 1.67 -39.16
CA THR A 801 10.20 2.61 -38.02
C THR A 801 9.32 2.12 -36.87
N TYR A 802 9.73 2.36 -35.63
CA TYR A 802 8.89 2.14 -34.45
C TYR A 802 8.99 3.31 -33.46
N ASP A 803 7.96 3.51 -32.66
CA ASP A 803 8.01 4.34 -31.45
C ASP A 803 8.25 3.47 -30.22
N SER A 804 7.63 2.29 -30.18
CA SER A 804 7.78 1.28 -29.14
C SER A 804 8.14 -0.08 -29.76
N LEU A 805 9.24 -0.69 -29.32
CA LEU A 805 9.68 -2.02 -29.76
C LEU A 805 9.54 -3.03 -28.62
N ILE A 806 8.75 -4.09 -28.83
CA ILE A 806 8.50 -5.14 -27.84
C ILE A 806 9.19 -6.43 -28.30
N LEU A 807 10.20 -6.85 -27.54
CA LEU A 807 10.91 -8.12 -27.75
C LEU A 807 10.17 -9.24 -27.02
N ALA A 808 9.53 -10.11 -27.80
CA ALA A 808 8.78 -11.29 -27.36
C ALA A 808 9.24 -12.56 -28.12
N THR A 809 10.53 -12.64 -28.44
CA THR A 809 11.16 -13.68 -29.29
C THR A 809 11.17 -15.08 -28.68
N GLY A 810 10.75 -15.21 -27.41
CA GLY A 810 10.65 -16.47 -26.70
C GLY A 810 12.01 -17.17 -26.51
N SER A 811 12.00 -18.50 -26.62
CA SER A 811 13.19 -19.33 -26.45
C SER A 811 13.23 -20.46 -27.47
N ARG A 812 14.42 -21.02 -27.65
CA ARG A 812 14.72 -22.20 -28.48
C ARG A 812 15.17 -23.39 -27.62
N PRO A 813 15.10 -24.65 -28.11
CA PRO A 813 15.65 -25.79 -27.39
C PRO A 813 17.14 -25.62 -27.09
N PHE A 814 17.58 -26.09 -25.92
CA PHE A 814 18.98 -26.35 -25.68
C PHE A 814 19.35 -27.69 -26.33
N VAL A 815 20.29 -27.66 -27.27
CA VAL A 815 20.71 -28.83 -28.06
C VAL A 815 22.19 -29.11 -27.76
N PRO A 816 22.57 -30.31 -27.32
CA PRO A 816 23.97 -30.69 -27.19
C PRO A 816 24.68 -30.67 -28.55
N GLU A 817 25.96 -30.28 -28.59
CA GLU A 817 26.73 -30.22 -29.85
C GLU A 817 26.73 -31.56 -30.61
N ASN A 818 26.74 -32.68 -29.89
CA ASN A 818 26.77 -34.03 -30.46
C ASN A 818 25.40 -34.58 -30.88
N ALA A 819 24.31 -33.80 -30.80
CA ALA A 819 22.96 -34.30 -31.05
C ALA A 819 22.62 -34.50 -32.54
N GLN A 820 23.40 -33.92 -33.45
CA GLN A 820 23.30 -34.13 -34.91
C GLN A 820 21.86 -34.08 -35.48
N LEU A 821 21.06 -33.07 -35.09
CA LEU A 821 19.62 -32.97 -35.42
C LEU A 821 19.27 -32.90 -36.92
N HIS A 822 20.27 -32.74 -37.80
CA HIS A 822 20.11 -32.76 -39.25
C HIS A 822 19.98 -34.18 -39.81
N LEU A 823 20.43 -35.20 -39.07
CA LEU A 823 20.29 -36.61 -39.46
C LEU A 823 18.90 -37.15 -39.10
N PRO A 824 18.40 -38.19 -39.80
CA PRO A 824 17.12 -38.83 -39.51
C PRO A 824 17.00 -39.34 -38.06
N GLY A 825 15.78 -39.46 -37.55
CA GLY A 825 15.50 -40.04 -36.23
C GLY A 825 15.88 -39.18 -35.01
N ARG A 826 16.44 -37.98 -35.19
CA ARG A 826 16.92 -37.11 -34.09
C ARG A 826 16.10 -35.81 -34.03
N PHE A 827 15.43 -35.55 -32.92
CA PHE A 827 14.43 -34.48 -32.79
C PHE A 827 14.59 -33.60 -31.54
N THR A 828 13.91 -32.46 -31.56
CA THR A 828 13.61 -31.65 -30.37
C THR A 828 12.10 -31.43 -30.31
N MET A 829 11.60 -30.67 -29.34
CA MET A 829 10.17 -30.35 -29.23
C MET A 829 9.99 -28.92 -28.74
N ARG A 830 9.74 -27.96 -29.64
CA ARG A 830 9.46 -26.58 -29.23
C ARG A 830 8.55 -25.83 -30.18
N ARG A 831 8.72 -26.04 -31.49
CA ARG A 831 7.91 -25.43 -32.54
C ARG A 831 7.01 -26.45 -33.21
N LYS A 832 6.06 -25.97 -34.01
CA LYS A 832 5.21 -26.83 -34.82
C LYS A 832 6.04 -27.71 -35.76
N GLU A 833 7.09 -27.14 -36.38
CA GLU A 833 7.95 -27.88 -37.31
C GLU A 833 8.68 -29.04 -36.63
N ASP A 834 9.07 -28.88 -35.36
CA ASP A 834 9.67 -29.96 -34.58
C ASP A 834 8.68 -31.12 -34.37
N ALA A 835 7.44 -30.78 -34.01
CA ALA A 835 6.36 -31.74 -33.80
C ALA A 835 5.96 -32.45 -35.10
N ASP A 836 5.79 -31.71 -36.20
CA ASP A 836 5.50 -32.26 -37.52
C ASP A 836 6.62 -33.21 -37.99
N ARG A 837 7.89 -32.84 -37.79
CA ARG A 837 9.03 -33.70 -38.14
C ARG A 837 9.01 -35.01 -37.37
N LEU A 838 8.79 -34.97 -36.05
CA LEU A 838 8.73 -36.18 -35.23
C LEU A 838 7.54 -37.06 -35.64
N LYS A 839 6.35 -36.47 -35.77
CA LYS A 839 5.12 -37.16 -36.17
C LYS A 839 5.27 -37.85 -37.52
N ASN A 840 5.65 -37.09 -38.55
CA ASN A 840 5.80 -37.59 -39.90
C ASN A 840 6.88 -38.69 -39.99
N TYR A 841 7.95 -38.58 -39.20
CA TYR A 841 8.98 -39.61 -39.14
C TYR A 841 8.46 -40.90 -38.50
N LEU A 842 7.78 -40.81 -37.34
CA LEU A 842 7.21 -41.98 -36.67
C LEU A 842 6.17 -42.67 -37.55
N ASP A 843 5.27 -41.92 -38.20
CA ASP A 843 4.30 -42.46 -39.16
C ASP A 843 4.99 -43.07 -40.39
N GLY A 844 6.10 -42.47 -40.84
CA GLY A 844 6.91 -42.91 -41.96
C GLY A 844 7.66 -44.24 -41.74
N THR A 845 7.90 -44.65 -40.48
CA THR A 845 8.54 -45.93 -40.16
C THR A 845 7.73 -47.15 -40.58
N LYS A 846 6.41 -46.99 -40.79
CA LYS A 846 5.43 -48.08 -41.06
C LYS A 846 5.36 -49.19 -39.99
N LEU A 847 6.05 -49.02 -38.86
CA LEU A 847 5.93 -49.90 -37.69
C LEU A 847 4.63 -49.61 -36.96
N LYS A 848 4.02 -50.63 -36.35
CA LYS A 848 2.91 -50.40 -35.41
C LYS A 848 3.44 -49.62 -34.21
N SER A 849 2.61 -48.76 -33.62
CA SER A 849 3.06 -47.92 -32.49
C SER A 849 3.63 -48.73 -31.31
N GLU A 850 3.11 -49.94 -31.05
CA GLU A 850 3.62 -50.88 -30.03
C GLU A 850 5.01 -51.50 -30.33
N GLU A 851 5.45 -51.43 -31.59
CA GLU A 851 6.76 -51.87 -32.05
C GLU A 851 7.78 -50.72 -32.07
N GLN A 852 7.31 -49.47 -32.04
CA GLN A 852 8.16 -48.28 -32.00
C GLN A 852 8.78 -48.08 -30.62
N HIS A 853 10.04 -47.63 -30.59
CA HIS A 853 10.79 -47.25 -29.39
C HIS A 853 11.36 -45.84 -29.54
N VAL A 854 11.01 -44.95 -28.62
CA VAL A 854 11.50 -43.57 -28.59
C VAL A 854 12.31 -43.32 -27.31
N VAL A 855 13.52 -42.82 -27.47
CA VAL A 855 14.39 -42.39 -26.37
C VAL A 855 14.20 -40.89 -26.15
N ILE A 856 13.84 -40.48 -24.94
CA ILE A 856 13.70 -39.08 -24.55
C ILE A 856 14.86 -38.70 -23.64
N VAL A 857 15.64 -37.71 -24.05
CA VAL A 857 16.75 -37.18 -23.24
C VAL A 857 16.22 -36.01 -22.42
N GLY A 858 16.23 -36.16 -21.10
CA GLY A 858 15.71 -35.19 -20.12
C GLY A 858 14.39 -35.62 -19.48
N GLY A 859 14.42 -35.86 -18.17
CA GLY A 859 13.26 -36.17 -17.32
C GLY A 859 12.60 -34.93 -16.71
N GLY A 860 12.52 -33.84 -17.48
CA GLY A 860 11.82 -32.60 -17.10
C GLY A 860 10.34 -32.62 -17.53
N LEU A 861 9.62 -31.51 -17.33
CA LEU A 861 8.17 -31.42 -17.60
C LEU A 861 7.81 -31.84 -19.03
N LEU A 862 8.45 -31.21 -20.03
CA LEU A 862 8.20 -31.49 -21.45
C LEU A 862 8.55 -32.94 -21.84
N GLY A 863 9.65 -33.48 -21.31
CA GLY A 863 10.06 -34.85 -21.59
C GLY A 863 9.08 -35.88 -21.02
N LEU A 864 8.56 -35.63 -19.82
CA LEU A 864 7.55 -36.48 -19.18
C LEU A 864 6.17 -36.36 -19.85
N GLU A 865 5.76 -35.15 -20.26
CA GLU A 865 4.50 -34.94 -21.00
C GLU A 865 4.56 -35.61 -22.39
N LEU A 866 5.69 -35.51 -23.09
CA LEU A 866 5.90 -36.22 -24.35
C LEU A 866 5.94 -37.74 -24.17
N ALA A 867 6.61 -38.23 -23.13
CA ALA A 867 6.63 -39.65 -22.78
C ALA A 867 5.20 -40.17 -22.54
N ALA A 868 4.38 -39.42 -21.81
CA ALA A 868 3.00 -39.77 -21.51
C ALA A 868 2.13 -39.81 -22.78
N ALA A 869 2.19 -38.76 -23.62
CA ALA A 869 1.44 -38.70 -24.86
C ALA A 869 1.79 -39.85 -25.81
N LEU A 870 3.08 -40.15 -26.00
CA LEU A 870 3.52 -41.28 -26.83
C LEU A 870 3.14 -42.64 -26.23
N LYS A 871 3.14 -42.76 -24.89
CA LYS A 871 2.71 -43.98 -24.20
C LYS A 871 1.22 -44.26 -24.40
N HIS A 872 0.38 -43.24 -24.51
CA HIS A 872 -1.04 -43.40 -24.85
C HIS A 872 -1.23 -44.04 -26.24
N LYS A 873 -0.33 -43.78 -27.20
CA LYS A 873 -0.22 -44.53 -28.48
C LYS A 873 0.48 -45.90 -28.37
N LYS A 874 0.77 -46.39 -27.15
CA LYS A 874 1.48 -47.65 -26.86
C LYS A 874 2.95 -47.71 -27.33
N VAL A 875 3.58 -46.58 -27.62
CA VAL A 875 5.02 -46.53 -27.99
C VAL A 875 5.88 -46.95 -26.79
N LYS A 876 6.95 -47.72 -27.03
CA LYS A 876 7.95 -48.03 -25.99
C LYS A 876 8.76 -46.77 -25.71
N ILE A 877 8.94 -46.41 -24.45
CA ILE A 877 9.64 -45.18 -24.06
C ILE A 877 10.78 -45.49 -23.10
N THR A 878 11.92 -44.87 -23.38
CA THR A 878 13.07 -44.81 -22.47
C THR A 878 13.45 -43.36 -22.20
N ILE A 879 13.57 -42.97 -20.94
CA ILE A 879 14.05 -41.65 -20.52
C ILE A 879 15.50 -41.75 -20.07
N ILE A 880 16.38 -40.93 -20.66
CA ILE A 880 17.76 -40.74 -20.20
C ILE A 880 17.83 -39.46 -19.38
N GLN A 881 18.16 -39.59 -18.10
CA GLN A 881 18.23 -38.47 -17.18
C GLN A 881 19.63 -38.38 -16.58
N ARG A 882 20.27 -37.23 -16.78
CA ARG A 882 21.62 -36.95 -16.28
C ARG A 882 21.68 -36.94 -14.74
N ALA A 883 20.65 -36.43 -14.10
CA ALA A 883 20.59 -36.40 -12.64
C ALA A 883 20.12 -37.75 -12.07
N SER A 884 20.31 -37.95 -10.78
CA SER A 884 19.77 -39.10 -10.04
C SER A 884 18.26 -39.04 -9.78
N ARG A 885 17.57 -38.00 -10.27
CA ARG A 885 16.15 -37.69 -10.01
C ARG A 885 15.48 -37.06 -11.23
N LEU A 886 14.17 -37.29 -11.38
CA LEU A 886 13.29 -36.58 -12.31
C LEU A 886 12.92 -35.19 -11.75
N MET A 887 12.76 -34.19 -12.62
CA MET A 887 12.34 -32.84 -12.23
C MET A 887 13.11 -32.26 -11.03
N GLU A 888 14.42 -32.49 -10.96
CA GLU A 888 15.27 -32.23 -9.79
C GLU A 888 15.38 -30.75 -9.40
N ARG A 889 14.98 -29.84 -10.30
CA ARG A 889 14.92 -28.39 -10.06
C ARG A 889 13.55 -27.91 -9.60
N GLN A 890 12.52 -28.75 -9.74
CA GLN A 890 11.11 -28.40 -9.49
C GLN A 890 10.51 -29.17 -8.31
N LEU A 891 11.16 -30.23 -7.84
CA LEU A 891 10.67 -31.11 -6.78
C LEU A 891 11.75 -31.43 -5.75
N ASP A 892 11.30 -31.71 -4.53
CA ASP A 892 12.14 -32.19 -3.44
C ASP A 892 12.46 -33.69 -3.60
N ARG A 893 13.32 -34.24 -2.73
CA ARG A 893 13.75 -35.64 -2.81
C ARG A 893 12.59 -36.64 -2.70
N VAL A 894 11.60 -36.38 -1.85
CA VAL A 894 10.47 -37.31 -1.63
C VAL A 894 9.59 -37.34 -2.86
N SER A 895 9.20 -36.18 -3.38
CA SER A 895 8.32 -36.10 -4.56
C SER A 895 9.01 -36.61 -5.82
N CYS A 896 10.31 -36.37 -6.00
CA CYS A 896 11.09 -36.98 -7.10
C CYS A 896 11.03 -38.51 -7.09
N LYS A 897 11.15 -39.12 -5.90
CA LYS A 897 11.14 -40.57 -5.76
C LYS A 897 9.76 -41.13 -6.10
N LEU A 898 8.71 -40.55 -5.53
CA LEU A 898 7.34 -40.96 -5.81
C LEU A 898 7.00 -40.81 -7.29
N LEU A 899 7.42 -39.71 -7.93
CA LEU A 899 7.25 -39.51 -9.37
C LEU A 899 7.97 -40.58 -10.20
N ALA A 900 9.21 -40.94 -9.84
CA ALA A 900 9.95 -41.98 -10.55
C ALA A 900 9.25 -43.35 -10.47
N GLU A 901 8.73 -43.71 -9.29
CA GLU A 901 7.94 -44.94 -9.11
C GLU A 901 6.67 -44.93 -9.98
N GLU A 902 5.95 -43.80 -10.04
CA GLU A 902 4.76 -43.65 -10.88
C GLU A 902 5.06 -43.73 -12.39
N VAL A 903 6.16 -43.14 -12.84
CA VAL A 903 6.60 -43.23 -14.24
C VAL A 903 6.99 -44.66 -14.59
N GLN A 904 7.71 -45.36 -13.70
CA GLN A 904 8.09 -46.77 -13.91
C GLN A 904 6.89 -47.72 -13.93
N LEU A 905 5.88 -47.49 -13.09
CA LEU A 905 4.62 -48.27 -13.09
C LEU A 905 3.85 -48.18 -14.42
N ARG A 906 4.15 -47.18 -15.25
CA ARG A 906 3.56 -46.97 -16.58
C ARG A 906 4.41 -47.58 -17.70
N ASP A 907 5.30 -48.52 -17.37
CA ASP A 907 6.20 -49.17 -18.32
C ASP A 907 7.03 -48.16 -19.14
N ILE A 908 7.51 -47.10 -18.48
CA ILE A 908 8.49 -46.15 -19.03
C ILE A 908 9.84 -46.46 -18.37
N GLN A 909 10.82 -46.84 -19.18
CA GLN A 909 12.15 -47.17 -18.69
C GLN A 909 12.93 -45.88 -18.37
N ILE A 910 13.69 -45.86 -17.28
CA ILE A 910 14.46 -44.66 -16.89
C ILE A 910 15.91 -45.06 -16.60
N TYR A 911 16.85 -44.33 -17.19
CA TYR A 911 18.28 -44.40 -16.88
C TYR A 911 18.72 -43.10 -16.22
N PHE A 912 18.84 -43.13 -14.89
CA PHE A 912 19.40 -42.04 -14.09
C PHE A 912 20.93 -42.01 -14.16
N ASP A 913 21.52 -40.87 -13.77
CA ASP A 913 22.98 -40.66 -13.72
C ASP A 913 23.68 -41.03 -15.05
N ASN A 914 22.96 -40.81 -16.16
CA ASN A 914 23.39 -41.21 -17.49
C ASN A 914 23.16 -40.10 -18.50
N GLU A 915 24.04 -40.04 -19.50
CA GLU A 915 23.96 -39.11 -20.61
C GLU A 915 24.18 -39.86 -21.92
N VAL A 916 23.56 -39.37 -22.99
CA VAL A 916 23.84 -39.85 -24.35
C VAL A 916 25.23 -39.37 -24.75
N SER A 917 26.06 -40.32 -25.19
CA SER A 917 27.42 -40.11 -25.67
C SER A 917 27.46 -39.99 -27.19
N THR A 918 26.90 -40.99 -27.88
CA THR A 918 26.91 -41.11 -29.35
C THR A 918 25.57 -41.65 -29.85
N VAL A 919 25.19 -41.27 -31.07
CA VAL A 919 24.00 -41.80 -31.77
C VAL A 919 24.42 -42.18 -33.18
N PHE A 920 24.48 -43.48 -33.47
CA PHE A 920 24.84 -44.01 -34.79
C PHE A 920 23.61 -44.54 -35.52
N ASP A 921 23.65 -44.49 -36.85
CA ASP A 921 22.65 -45.16 -37.68
C ASP A 921 23.04 -46.64 -37.78
N THR A 922 22.05 -47.54 -37.80
CA THR A 922 22.30 -48.98 -38.00
C THR A 922 22.12 -49.35 -39.48
N ASP A 923 22.42 -50.61 -39.83
CA ASP A 923 22.14 -51.17 -41.17
C ASP A 923 20.63 -51.27 -41.48
N ASN A 924 19.77 -50.98 -40.52
CA ASN A 924 18.32 -51.10 -40.62
C ASN A 924 17.69 -49.69 -40.73
N ASP A 925 17.07 -49.40 -41.87
CA ASP A 925 16.39 -48.13 -42.08
C ASP A 925 15.32 -47.94 -40.98
N ASN A 926 15.43 -46.85 -40.20
CA ASN A 926 14.60 -46.49 -39.03
C ASN A 926 15.02 -47.05 -37.66
N GLU A 927 16.27 -47.50 -37.48
CA GLU A 927 16.82 -47.86 -36.18
C GLU A 927 18.12 -47.09 -35.87
N LEU A 928 18.24 -46.62 -34.64
CA LEU A 928 19.38 -45.85 -34.12
C LEU A 928 20.03 -46.62 -32.99
N GLU A 929 21.37 -46.66 -32.99
CA GLU A 929 22.17 -47.14 -31.89
C GLU A 929 22.59 -45.96 -30.99
N ILE A 930 22.09 -45.93 -29.76
CA ILE A 930 22.28 -44.85 -28.79
C ILE A 930 23.24 -45.35 -27.70
N GLY A 931 24.48 -44.88 -27.74
CA GLY A 931 25.50 -45.14 -26.73
C GLY A 931 25.39 -44.18 -25.56
N LEU A 932 25.33 -44.72 -24.34
CA LEU A 932 25.33 -43.95 -23.09
C LEU A 932 26.74 -43.86 -22.50
N LYS A 933 27.02 -42.81 -21.72
CA LYS A 933 28.31 -42.65 -21.01
C LYS A 933 28.63 -43.77 -20.02
N SER A 934 27.63 -44.54 -19.57
CA SER A 934 27.85 -45.75 -18.76
C SER A 934 28.44 -46.93 -19.54
N GLY A 935 28.58 -46.82 -20.86
CA GLY A 935 28.96 -47.93 -21.74
C GLY A 935 27.78 -48.79 -22.20
N ARG A 936 26.55 -48.47 -21.78
CA ARG A 936 25.33 -49.15 -22.24
C ARG A 936 24.94 -48.67 -23.64
N ILE A 937 24.49 -49.59 -24.48
CA ILE A 937 23.99 -49.32 -25.82
C ILE A 937 22.49 -49.65 -25.85
N LEU A 938 21.68 -48.76 -26.43
CA LEU A 938 20.24 -48.92 -26.61
C LEU A 938 19.90 -48.81 -28.10
N THR A 939 18.98 -49.62 -28.61
CA THR A 939 18.41 -49.42 -29.96
C THR A 939 17.04 -48.77 -29.88
N ALA A 940 16.77 -47.78 -30.73
CA ALA A 940 15.49 -47.06 -30.76
C ALA A 940 15.20 -46.51 -32.16
N ASN A 941 13.94 -46.21 -32.47
CA ASN A 941 13.57 -45.64 -33.77
C ASN A 941 13.80 -44.13 -33.84
N ALA A 942 13.64 -43.44 -32.70
CA ALA A 942 13.86 -42.01 -32.60
C ALA A 942 14.43 -41.60 -31.24
N ILE A 943 15.14 -40.47 -31.23
CA ILE A 943 15.63 -39.80 -30.03
C ILE A 943 15.13 -38.35 -29.99
N VAL A 944 14.61 -37.90 -28.84
CA VAL A 944 14.09 -36.53 -28.65
C VAL A 944 14.82 -35.84 -27.50
N TYR A 945 15.46 -34.71 -27.77
CA TYR A 945 16.16 -33.92 -26.76
C TYR A 945 15.22 -32.87 -26.13
N THR A 946 14.98 -32.99 -24.83
CA THR A 946 14.08 -32.13 -24.03
C THR A 946 14.78 -31.54 -22.79
N ILE A 947 16.07 -31.27 -22.90
CA ILE A 947 16.97 -30.91 -21.78
C ILE A 947 17.01 -29.40 -21.42
N GLY A 948 15.97 -28.66 -21.77
CA GLY A 948 15.81 -27.23 -21.44
C GLY A 948 15.77 -26.32 -22.67
N THR A 949 15.71 -25.01 -22.40
CA THR A 949 15.58 -23.96 -23.42
C THR A 949 16.56 -22.81 -23.17
N ILE A 950 16.83 -22.03 -24.22
CA ILE A 950 17.67 -20.84 -24.20
C ILE A 950 16.85 -19.65 -24.72
N PRO A 951 16.73 -18.53 -23.99
CA PRO A 951 16.08 -17.32 -24.51
C PRO A 951 16.77 -16.76 -25.77
N ASN A 952 15.97 -16.29 -26.73
CA ASN A 952 16.46 -15.76 -28.01
C ASN A 952 16.87 -14.28 -27.89
N ILE A 953 18.01 -14.01 -27.26
CA ILE A 953 18.49 -12.67 -26.87
C ILE A 953 19.57 -12.08 -27.78
N GLU A 954 19.94 -12.78 -28.85
CA GLU A 954 21.06 -12.42 -29.73
C GLU A 954 20.89 -11.00 -30.28
N ILE A 955 19.70 -10.70 -30.81
CA ILE A 955 19.38 -9.38 -31.36
C ILE A 955 19.44 -8.26 -30.30
N ALA A 956 19.08 -8.54 -29.05
CA ALA A 956 19.17 -7.55 -27.97
C ALA A 956 20.63 -7.31 -27.54
N LYS A 957 21.45 -8.37 -27.54
CA LYS A 957 22.88 -8.30 -27.22
C LYS A 957 23.65 -7.50 -28.27
N GLU A 958 23.46 -7.81 -29.53
CA GLU A 958 24.15 -7.15 -30.66
C GLU A 958 23.82 -5.65 -30.73
N THR A 959 22.66 -5.26 -30.23
CA THR A 959 22.17 -3.87 -30.23
C THR A 959 22.57 -3.11 -28.96
N GLY A 960 23.28 -3.76 -28.04
CA GLY A 960 23.77 -3.18 -26.79
C GLY A 960 22.68 -2.91 -25.75
N VAL A 961 21.57 -3.66 -25.80
CA VAL A 961 20.59 -3.72 -24.71
C VAL A 961 21.16 -4.57 -23.57
N ALA A 962 21.01 -4.14 -22.33
CA ALA A 962 21.53 -4.87 -21.17
C ALA A 962 20.90 -6.27 -21.08
N CYS A 963 21.74 -7.31 -21.16
CA CYS A 963 21.32 -8.70 -21.12
C CYS A 963 22.08 -9.48 -20.04
N GLY A 964 21.40 -10.45 -19.41
CA GLY A 964 21.98 -11.51 -18.60
C GLY A 964 21.74 -12.87 -19.25
N ARG A 965 20.92 -13.69 -18.60
CA ARG A 965 20.29 -14.88 -19.21
C ARG A 965 19.12 -14.51 -20.11
N GLY A 966 18.47 -13.37 -19.84
CA GLY A 966 17.45 -12.72 -20.67
C GLY A 966 17.79 -11.25 -20.96
N VAL A 967 16.84 -10.52 -21.54
CA VAL A 967 16.87 -9.05 -21.61
C VAL A 967 16.51 -8.51 -20.23
N LYS A 968 17.40 -7.72 -19.62
CA LYS A 968 17.15 -7.15 -18.30
C LYS A 968 16.10 -6.06 -18.40
N VAL A 969 15.05 -6.16 -17.59
CA VAL A 969 13.94 -5.20 -17.58
C VAL A 969 13.65 -4.64 -16.20
N ASN A 970 13.12 -3.42 -16.16
CA ASN A 970 12.59 -2.80 -14.96
C ASN A 970 11.13 -3.25 -14.68
N GLN A 971 10.47 -2.63 -13.71
CA GLN A 971 9.11 -2.95 -13.29
C GLN A 971 8.05 -2.61 -14.35
N TYR A 972 8.34 -1.73 -15.30
CA TYR A 972 7.48 -1.47 -16.47
C TYR A 972 7.82 -2.37 -17.66
N LEU A 973 8.68 -3.36 -17.47
CA LEU A 973 9.20 -4.27 -18.50
C LEU A 973 10.01 -3.56 -19.59
N GLN A 974 10.49 -2.36 -19.28
CA GLN A 974 11.35 -1.54 -20.12
C GLN A 974 12.80 -1.99 -19.94
N SER A 975 13.53 -2.09 -21.04
CA SER A 975 14.94 -2.46 -21.05
C SER A 975 15.85 -1.28 -20.66
N SER A 976 17.17 -1.43 -20.82
CA SER A 976 18.11 -0.32 -20.68
C SER A 976 17.95 0.79 -21.75
N GLN A 977 17.10 0.59 -22.75
CA GLN A 977 16.73 1.58 -23.77
C GLN A 977 15.27 1.98 -23.58
N PRO A 978 14.92 3.28 -23.51
CA PRO A 978 13.58 3.72 -23.15
C PRO A 978 12.45 3.19 -24.04
N ASN A 979 12.70 3.05 -25.34
CA ASN A 979 11.70 2.65 -26.32
C ASN A 979 11.71 1.14 -26.62
N ILE A 980 12.50 0.35 -25.89
CA ILE A 980 12.61 -1.10 -26.09
C ILE A 980 12.16 -1.82 -24.82
N PHE A 981 11.19 -2.71 -24.97
CA PHE A 981 10.58 -3.51 -23.92
C PHE A 981 10.86 -5.00 -24.17
N ALA A 982 10.77 -5.82 -23.13
CA ALA A 982 10.83 -7.27 -23.28
C ALA A 982 9.81 -7.97 -22.41
N ILE A 983 9.11 -8.96 -22.98
CA ILE A 983 8.06 -9.74 -22.30
C ILE A 983 8.13 -11.23 -22.66
N GLY A 984 7.56 -12.06 -21.80
CA GLY A 984 7.61 -13.51 -21.89
C GLY A 984 8.94 -14.08 -21.39
N GLU A 985 9.33 -15.24 -21.91
CA GLU A 985 10.47 -16.00 -21.40
C GLU A 985 11.83 -15.30 -21.56
N ILE A 986 11.90 -14.27 -22.40
CA ILE A 986 13.10 -13.47 -22.64
C ILE A 986 13.30 -12.38 -21.58
N ALA A 987 12.25 -11.96 -20.88
CA ALA A 987 12.32 -10.90 -19.89
C ALA A 987 13.00 -11.41 -18.60
N GLU A 988 14.15 -10.83 -18.29
CA GLU A 988 14.87 -11.04 -17.04
C GLU A 988 14.53 -9.92 -16.06
N PHE A 989 13.73 -10.24 -15.04
CA PHE A 989 13.34 -9.32 -13.99
C PHE A 989 13.94 -9.76 -12.66
N ASN A 990 14.67 -8.87 -11.97
CA ASN A 990 15.38 -9.17 -10.73
C ASN A 990 16.26 -10.45 -10.80
N ASN A 991 17.01 -10.60 -11.90
CA ASN A 991 17.87 -11.76 -12.21
C ASN A 991 17.14 -13.11 -12.39
N GLN A 992 15.81 -13.09 -12.54
CA GLN A 992 14.97 -14.26 -12.74
C GLN A 992 14.30 -14.24 -14.11
N LEU A 993 14.16 -15.43 -14.70
CA LEU A 993 13.39 -15.67 -15.92
C LEU A 993 12.14 -16.46 -15.57
N PHE A 994 11.02 -16.12 -16.20
CA PHE A 994 9.74 -16.76 -15.95
C PHE A 994 9.29 -17.53 -17.18
N GLY A 995 9.67 -18.81 -17.22
CA GLY A 995 9.39 -19.74 -18.33
C GLY A 995 7.96 -20.29 -18.39
N ILE A 996 6.96 -19.52 -17.98
CA ILE A 996 5.56 -20.00 -17.84
C ILE A 996 4.56 -19.04 -18.48
N THR A 997 3.48 -19.59 -19.05
CA THR A 997 2.45 -18.83 -19.76
C THR A 997 1.77 -17.77 -18.89
N SER A 998 1.51 -18.08 -17.62
CA SER A 998 0.89 -17.12 -16.69
C SER A 998 1.74 -15.88 -16.46
N ALA A 999 3.07 -16.04 -16.38
CA ALA A 999 3.99 -14.92 -16.21
C ALA A 999 4.08 -14.08 -17.49
N ALA A 1000 4.11 -14.73 -18.66
CA ALA A 1000 4.02 -14.05 -19.94
C ALA A 1000 2.72 -13.24 -20.06
N GLU A 1001 1.59 -13.74 -19.55
CA GLU A 1001 0.32 -13.03 -19.53
C GLU A 1001 0.35 -11.84 -18.56
N GLU A 1002 0.81 -12.04 -17.32
CA GLU A 1002 0.94 -10.96 -16.33
C GLU A 1002 1.83 -9.82 -16.85
N GLN A 1003 2.96 -10.18 -17.45
CA GLN A 1003 3.88 -9.23 -18.06
C GLN A 1003 3.21 -8.44 -19.20
N ALA A 1004 2.49 -9.14 -20.08
CA ALA A 1004 1.77 -8.52 -21.17
C ALA A 1004 0.64 -7.59 -20.69
N ASP A 1005 -0.12 -7.98 -19.67
CA ASP A 1005 -1.16 -7.16 -19.03
C ASP A 1005 -0.55 -5.87 -18.47
N ILE A 1006 0.59 -5.96 -17.78
CA ILE A 1006 1.28 -4.78 -17.21
C ILE A 1006 1.80 -3.85 -18.29
N LEU A 1007 2.48 -4.39 -19.31
CA LEU A 1007 3.04 -3.57 -20.38
C LEU A 1007 1.95 -2.89 -21.20
N ALA A 1008 0.83 -3.59 -21.50
CA ALA A 1008 -0.30 -3.01 -22.20
C ALA A 1008 -0.90 -1.83 -21.42
N ASN A 1009 -1.09 -1.97 -20.11
CA ASN A 1009 -1.57 -0.89 -19.24
C ASN A 1009 -0.59 0.30 -19.20
N PHE A 1010 0.71 0.02 -19.05
CA PHE A 1010 1.73 1.07 -18.99
C PHE A 1010 1.82 1.87 -20.30
N ILE A 1011 1.92 1.18 -21.45
CA ILE A 1011 1.91 1.82 -22.78
C ILE A 1011 0.56 2.54 -23.03
N GLY A 1012 -0.53 2.04 -22.46
CA GLY A 1012 -1.85 2.68 -22.46
C GLY A 1012 -1.98 3.91 -21.56
N GLY A 1013 -0.97 4.22 -20.75
CA GLY A 1013 -0.91 5.41 -19.89
C GLY A 1013 -1.10 5.17 -18.38
N ASP A 1014 -1.33 3.92 -17.96
CA ASP A 1014 -1.46 3.56 -16.54
C ASP A 1014 -0.09 3.34 -15.88
N ILE A 1015 0.50 4.41 -15.37
CA ILE A 1015 1.76 4.38 -14.62
C ILE A 1015 1.69 3.70 -13.26
N SER A 1016 0.49 3.43 -12.74
CA SER A 1016 0.31 2.71 -11.48
C SER A 1016 0.41 1.19 -11.68
N SER A 1017 0.39 0.72 -12.92
CA SER A 1017 0.57 -0.68 -13.30
C SER A 1017 2.05 -1.02 -13.46
N TYR A 1018 2.58 -1.83 -12.56
CA TYR A 1018 3.98 -2.28 -12.61
C TYR A 1018 4.16 -3.70 -12.08
N TYR A 1019 5.17 -4.37 -12.62
CA TYR A 1019 5.49 -5.77 -12.38
C TYR A 1019 6.25 -5.97 -11.07
N LYS A 1020 5.78 -6.95 -10.29
CA LYS A 1020 6.37 -7.34 -9.00
C LYS A 1020 7.10 -8.69 -9.07
N GLY A 1021 7.10 -9.33 -10.24
CA GLY A 1021 7.57 -10.72 -10.43
C GLY A 1021 6.43 -11.72 -10.28
N SER A 1022 6.37 -12.69 -11.18
CA SER A 1022 5.39 -13.78 -11.14
C SER A 1022 5.82 -14.90 -10.20
N VAL A 1023 4.86 -15.72 -9.78
CA VAL A 1023 5.12 -16.96 -9.04
C VAL A 1023 5.44 -18.08 -10.01
N LEU A 1024 6.63 -18.67 -9.87
CA LEU A 1024 7.01 -19.87 -10.59
C LEU A 1024 6.13 -21.03 -10.14
N MET A 1025 5.61 -21.80 -11.09
CA MET A 1025 4.83 -23.00 -10.80
C MET A 1025 5.00 -24.03 -11.91
N ASN A 1026 4.90 -25.29 -11.54
CA ASN A 1026 4.99 -26.43 -12.43
C ASN A 1026 3.80 -27.34 -12.14
N ILE A 1027 3.09 -27.75 -13.19
CA ILE A 1027 2.00 -28.71 -13.11
C ILE A 1027 2.34 -29.79 -14.11
N LEU A 1028 2.54 -31.02 -13.64
CA LEU A 1028 2.80 -32.15 -14.53
C LEU A 1028 1.46 -32.66 -15.08
N LYS A 1029 1.32 -32.68 -16.41
CA LYS A 1029 0.16 -33.30 -17.06
C LYS A 1029 0.49 -34.75 -17.41
N LEU A 1030 0.28 -35.64 -16.45
CA LEU A 1030 0.40 -37.07 -16.68
C LEU A 1030 -0.86 -37.74 -16.12
N GLU A 1031 -1.47 -38.62 -16.91
CA GLU A 1031 -2.74 -39.27 -16.56
C GLU A 1031 -2.65 -39.95 -15.20
N ASP A 1032 -3.64 -39.69 -14.34
CA ASP A 1032 -3.72 -40.16 -12.95
C ASP A 1032 -2.56 -39.75 -12.01
N ILE A 1033 -1.71 -38.78 -12.40
CA ILE A 1033 -0.74 -38.14 -11.50
C ILE A 1033 -1.18 -36.70 -11.22
N ASN A 1034 -1.62 -36.45 -10.00
CA ASN A 1034 -1.80 -35.09 -9.50
C ASN A 1034 -0.49 -34.63 -8.87
N LEU A 1035 0.31 -33.86 -9.61
CA LEU A 1035 1.57 -33.31 -9.12
C LEU A 1035 1.74 -31.85 -9.55
N CYS A 1036 2.00 -30.99 -8.56
CA CYS A 1036 2.38 -29.62 -8.81
C CYS A 1036 3.37 -29.09 -7.78
N SER A 1037 4.23 -28.17 -8.21
CA SER A 1037 5.06 -27.35 -7.34
C SER A 1037 4.86 -25.87 -7.61
N ILE A 1038 4.94 -25.05 -6.57
CA ILE A 1038 4.66 -23.62 -6.60
C ILE A 1038 5.70 -22.89 -5.75
N GLY A 1039 6.22 -21.77 -6.24
CA GLY A 1039 7.11 -20.90 -5.48
C GLY A 1039 8.46 -21.54 -5.17
N GLN A 1040 8.97 -21.26 -3.96
CA GLN A 1040 10.26 -21.72 -3.46
C GLN A 1040 10.14 -23.08 -2.76
N ILE A 1041 10.72 -24.12 -3.37
CA ILE A 1041 10.70 -25.49 -2.85
C ILE A 1041 11.94 -25.83 -1.99
N ASP A 1042 13.04 -25.14 -2.27
CA ASP A 1042 14.34 -25.26 -1.60
C ASP A 1042 14.68 -23.94 -0.90
N PHE A 1043 15.28 -24.04 0.28
CA PHE A 1043 15.72 -22.90 1.08
C PHE A 1043 16.97 -23.30 1.91
N PRO A 1044 17.72 -22.33 2.47
CA PRO A 1044 18.95 -22.61 3.21
C PRO A 1044 18.68 -23.40 4.51
N GLU A 1045 19.45 -24.45 4.79
CA GLU A 1045 19.28 -25.31 5.99
C GLU A 1045 19.48 -24.58 7.34
N ASN A 1046 20.07 -23.38 7.34
CA ASN A 1046 20.40 -22.60 8.53
C ASN A 1046 19.74 -21.20 8.55
N ASP A 1047 18.58 -21.05 7.92
CA ASP A 1047 17.81 -19.80 7.95
C ASP A 1047 16.52 -20.00 8.75
N ASP A 1048 16.55 -19.59 10.03
CA ASP A 1048 15.42 -19.71 10.98
C ASP A 1048 14.18 -18.91 10.55
N SER A 1049 14.27 -18.08 9.50
CA SER A 1049 13.10 -17.43 8.92
C SER A 1049 12.23 -18.38 8.11
N TYR A 1050 12.75 -19.55 7.72
CA TYR A 1050 12.03 -20.58 6.97
C TYR A 1050 11.56 -21.72 7.86
N GLU A 1051 10.37 -22.23 7.55
CA GLU A 1051 9.75 -23.36 8.21
C GLU A 1051 9.15 -24.31 7.17
N GLU A 1052 9.28 -25.62 7.42
CA GLU A 1052 8.60 -26.64 6.62
C GLU A 1052 7.41 -27.22 7.37
N ILE A 1053 6.28 -27.30 6.66
CA ILE A 1053 5.08 -28.00 7.11
C ILE A 1053 4.84 -29.15 6.15
N VAL A 1054 5.00 -30.38 6.63
CA VAL A 1054 4.90 -31.59 5.80
C VAL A 1054 3.78 -32.49 6.30
N PHE A 1055 2.93 -32.94 5.36
CA PHE A 1055 1.94 -33.99 5.57
C PHE A 1055 2.17 -35.10 4.54
N THR A 1056 2.23 -36.36 4.99
CA THR A 1056 2.60 -37.50 4.14
C THR A 1056 1.79 -38.76 4.44
N ASP A 1057 1.29 -39.40 3.40
CA ASP A 1057 0.79 -40.79 3.38
C ASP A 1057 1.35 -41.46 2.13
N LEU A 1058 2.58 -41.97 2.26
CA LEU A 1058 3.33 -42.56 1.15
C LEU A 1058 2.66 -43.81 0.56
N LYS A 1059 1.86 -44.55 1.36
CA LYS A 1059 1.12 -45.73 0.86
C LYS A 1059 0.00 -45.30 -0.07
N LYS A 1060 -0.67 -44.18 0.22
CA LYS A 1060 -1.68 -43.59 -0.66
C LYS A 1060 -1.10 -42.63 -1.70
N ARG A 1061 0.23 -42.56 -1.83
CA ARG A 1061 0.93 -41.63 -2.74
C ARG A 1061 0.55 -40.15 -2.51
N TYR A 1062 0.21 -39.81 -1.27
CA TYR A 1062 -0.15 -38.45 -0.88
C TYR A 1062 1.06 -37.78 -0.21
N TYR A 1063 1.49 -36.64 -0.75
CA TYR A 1063 2.56 -35.83 -0.17
C TYR A 1063 2.25 -34.36 -0.34
N LYS A 1064 2.25 -33.62 0.77
CA LYS A 1064 2.09 -32.17 0.81
C LYS A 1064 3.25 -31.58 1.60
N LYS A 1065 3.98 -30.67 0.97
CA LYS A 1065 5.01 -29.83 1.59
C LYS A 1065 4.63 -28.38 1.40
N CYS A 1066 4.62 -27.60 2.48
CA CYS A 1066 4.50 -26.15 2.44
C CYS A 1066 5.78 -25.54 3.04
N VAL A 1067 6.35 -24.56 2.35
CA VAL A 1067 7.48 -23.76 2.81
C VAL A 1067 6.95 -22.40 3.22
N VAL A 1068 7.12 -22.06 4.49
CA VAL A 1068 6.67 -20.80 5.08
C VAL A 1068 7.91 -19.97 5.41
N ARG A 1069 7.89 -18.67 5.12
CA ARG A 1069 8.93 -17.73 5.52
C ARG A 1069 8.32 -16.51 6.18
N ASN A 1070 8.68 -16.21 7.43
CA ASN A 1070 8.13 -15.06 8.19
C ASN A 1070 6.59 -14.99 8.12
N ASP A 1071 5.91 -16.12 8.37
CA ASP A 1071 4.45 -16.26 8.26
C ASP A 1071 3.85 -16.07 6.85
N LEU A 1072 4.67 -16.05 5.79
CA LEU A 1072 4.23 -16.06 4.40
C LEU A 1072 4.39 -17.46 3.80
N LEU A 1073 3.37 -18.00 3.12
CA LEU A 1073 3.58 -19.17 2.27
C LEU A 1073 4.43 -18.74 1.07
N VAL A 1074 5.64 -19.30 0.93
CA VAL A 1074 6.57 -18.96 -0.16
C VAL A 1074 6.73 -20.09 -1.17
N GLY A 1075 6.35 -21.30 -0.81
CA GLY A 1075 6.26 -22.40 -1.77
C GLY A 1075 5.48 -23.60 -1.26
N ALA A 1076 5.11 -24.48 -2.19
CA ALA A 1076 4.43 -25.72 -1.88
C ALA A 1076 4.70 -26.80 -2.94
N ILE A 1077 4.65 -28.07 -2.52
CA ILE A 1077 4.58 -29.24 -3.39
C ILE A 1077 3.35 -30.04 -2.99
N LEU A 1078 2.50 -30.36 -3.97
CA LEU A 1078 1.31 -31.17 -3.78
C LEU A 1078 1.37 -32.38 -4.71
N MET A 1079 1.28 -33.58 -4.13
CA MET A 1079 1.27 -34.85 -4.83
C MET A 1079 0.13 -35.74 -4.33
N GLY A 1080 -0.59 -36.37 -5.25
CA GLY A 1080 -1.77 -37.21 -4.99
C GLY A 1080 -3.07 -36.41 -4.94
N ASP A 1081 -3.04 -35.20 -4.35
CA ASP A 1081 -4.14 -34.24 -4.34
C ASP A 1081 -3.60 -32.83 -4.62
N LYS A 1082 -4.28 -32.08 -5.50
CA LYS A 1082 -3.93 -30.70 -5.89
C LYS A 1082 -5.07 -29.70 -5.66
N ASN A 1083 -6.11 -30.07 -4.91
CA ASN A 1083 -7.29 -29.22 -4.67
C ASN A 1083 -6.93 -27.85 -4.07
N GLU A 1084 -5.90 -27.80 -3.22
CA GLU A 1084 -5.42 -26.57 -2.56
C GLU A 1084 -4.50 -25.71 -3.46
N PHE A 1085 -4.17 -26.16 -4.68
CA PHE A 1085 -3.21 -25.49 -5.56
C PHE A 1085 -3.58 -24.02 -5.82
N ALA A 1086 -4.84 -23.74 -6.14
CA ALA A 1086 -5.28 -22.38 -6.46
C ALA A 1086 -5.21 -21.45 -5.24
N GLU A 1087 -5.54 -21.98 -4.06
CA GLU A 1087 -5.45 -21.25 -2.80
C GLU A 1087 -3.99 -20.95 -2.45
N PHE A 1088 -3.11 -21.96 -2.51
CA PHE A 1088 -1.68 -21.79 -2.20
C PHE A 1088 -1.00 -20.86 -3.21
N LYS A 1089 -1.31 -20.98 -4.50
CA LYS A 1089 -0.86 -20.05 -5.52
C LYS A 1089 -1.28 -18.62 -5.17
N THR A 1090 -2.54 -18.41 -4.81
CA THR A 1090 -3.04 -17.08 -4.42
C THR A 1090 -2.32 -16.54 -3.20
N MET A 1091 -2.07 -17.37 -2.17
CA MET A 1091 -1.31 -16.97 -0.98
C MET A 1091 0.12 -16.55 -1.32
N ILE A 1092 0.82 -17.35 -2.14
CA ILE A 1092 2.21 -17.07 -2.57
C ILE A 1092 2.27 -15.82 -3.45
N GLU A 1093 1.34 -15.66 -4.40
CA GLU A 1093 1.25 -14.50 -5.32
C GLU A 1093 0.95 -13.21 -4.56
N SER A 1094 -0.04 -13.24 -3.67
CA SER A 1094 -0.47 -12.08 -2.90
C SER A 1094 0.48 -11.73 -1.75
N LYS A 1095 1.39 -12.65 -1.38
CA LYS A 1095 2.28 -12.54 -0.22
C LYS A 1095 1.52 -12.14 1.05
N ILE A 1096 0.29 -12.64 1.20
CA ILE A 1096 -0.54 -12.38 2.37
C ILE A 1096 -0.06 -13.25 3.51
N GLU A 1097 0.10 -12.63 4.68
CA GLU A 1097 0.47 -13.28 5.92
C GLU A 1097 -0.56 -14.33 6.32
N LEU A 1098 -0.11 -15.53 6.72
CA LEU A 1098 -0.95 -16.69 6.99
C LEU A 1098 -1.82 -16.47 8.22
N SER A 1099 -1.26 -15.99 9.33
CA SER A 1099 -1.99 -15.79 10.59
C SER A 1099 -2.83 -17.04 10.92
N ASP A 1100 -4.13 -16.89 11.13
CA ASP A 1100 -5.05 -18.00 11.45
C ASP A 1100 -5.13 -19.06 10.33
N LYS A 1101 -4.81 -18.71 9.08
CA LYS A 1101 -4.79 -19.67 7.95
C LYS A 1101 -3.66 -20.68 8.04
N ARG A 1102 -2.67 -20.46 8.92
CA ARG A 1102 -1.55 -21.39 9.08
C ARG A 1102 -2.02 -22.79 9.47
N GLU A 1103 -3.05 -22.92 10.31
CA GLU A 1103 -3.60 -24.23 10.70
C GLU A 1103 -4.21 -24.98 9.51
N MET A 1104 -4.71 -24.26 8.49
CA MET A 1104 -5.30 -24.86 7.29
C MET A 1104 -4.26 -25.62 6.46
N LEU A 1105 -2.99 -25.19 6.49
CA LEU A 1105 -1.91 -25.86 5.75
C LEU A 1105 -1.76 -27.34 6.17
N LEU A 1106 -2.08 -27.68 7.42
CA LEU A 1106 -2.04 -29.06 7.93
C LEU A 1106 -3.36 -29.82 7.74
N ARG A 1107 -4.49 -29.19 8.07
CA ARG A 1107 -5.80 -29.87 8.12
C ARG A 1107 -6.48 -30.03 6.76
N GLY A 1108 -6.00 -29.30 5.74
CA GLY A 1108 -6.74 -29.09 4.50
C GLY A 1108 -7.85 -28.06 4.69
N SER A 1109 -8.22 -27.33 3.65
CA SER A 1109 -9.44 -26.51 3.68
C SER A 1109 -10.64 -27.43 3.93
N GLY A 1110 -11.43 -27.17 4.98
CA GLY A 1110 -12.62 -27.97 5.32
C GLY A 1110 -13.74 -27.97 4.25
N SER A 1111 -13.50 -27.38 3.09
CA SER A 1111 -14.34 -27.46 1.90
C SER A 1111 -14.16 -28.81 1.21
N GLN A 1112 -15.18 -29.67 1.25
CA GLN A 1112 -15.26 -30.80 0.33
C GLN A 1112 -15.09 -30.30 -1.11
N ALA A 1113 -14.16 -30.90 -1.86
CA ALA A 1113 -13.98 -30.60 -3.28
C ALA A 1113 -15.33 -30.77 -3.99
N LYS A 1114 -15.81 -29.71 -4.65
CA LYS A 1114 -17.02 -29.82 -5.48
C LYS A 1114 -16.73 -30.83 -6.61
N PRO A 1115 -17.60 -31.83 -6.85
CA PRO A 1115 -17.40 -32.77 -7.93
C PRO A 1115 -17.35 -32.05 -9.28
N VAL A 1116 -16.56 -32.59 -10.22
CA VAL A 1116 -16.52 -32.13 -11.61
C VAL A 1116 -17.90 -32.37 -12.23
N ILE A 1117 -18.58 -31.31 -12.65
CA ILE A 1117 -19.91 -31.39 -13.29
C ILE A 1117 -19.73 -31.12 -14.79
N GLY A 1118 -20.20 -32.06 -15.63
CA GLY A 1118 -20.09 -31.96 -17.08
C GLY A 1118 -18.69 -32.26 -17.61
N LYS A 1119 -18.42 -31.90 -18.87
CA LYS A 1119 -17.12 -32.10 -19.53
C LYS A 1119 -16.03 -31.36 -18.75
N LEU A 1120 -14.92 -32.02 -18.42
CA LEU A 1120 -13.76 -31.40 -17.78
C LEU A 1120 -13.22 -30.26 -18.66
N VAL A 1121 -13.14 -29.06 -18.10
CA VAL A 1121 -12.63 -27.85 -18.78
C VAL A 1121 -11.25 -27.49 -18.22
N CYS A 1122 -11.04 -27.59 -16.91
CA CYS A 1122 -9.75 -27.30 -16.27
C CYS A 1122 -9.20 -28.51 -15.53
N SER A 1123 -8.15 -29.12 -16.08
CA SER A 1123 -7.43 -30.22 -15.42
C SER A 1123 -6.60 -29.76 -14.21
N CYS A 1124 -6.13 -28.50 -14.18
CA CYS A 1124 -5.36 -27.97 -13.05
C CYS A 1124 -6.17 -27.92 -11.75
N SER A 1125 -7.44 -27.52 -11.85
CA SER A 1125 -8.33 -27.27 -10.71
C SER A 1125 -9.50 -28.26 -10.64
N GLN A 1126 -9.51 -29.27 -11.51
CA GLN A 1126 -10.59 -30.26 -11.61
C GLN A 1126 -11.98 -29.61 -11.75
N VAL A 1127 -12.12 -28.72 -12.74
CA VAL A 1127 -13.37 -27.97 -12.99
C VAL A 1127 -14.00 -28.40 -14.30
N GLY A 1128 -15.28 -28.77 -14.26
CA GLY A 1128 -16.09 -29.08 -15.43
C GLY A 1128 -16.89 -27.89 -15.95
N SER A 1129 -17.38 -28.00 -17.18
CA SER A 1129 -18.26 -27.03 -17.84
C SER A 1129 -19.49 -26.70 -16.99
N GLY A 1130 -20.14 -27.71 -16.41
CA GLY A 1130 -21.30 -27.51 -15.54
C GLY A 1130 -20.99 -26.71 -14.26
N ASN A 1131 -19.78 -26.84 -13.70
CA ASN A 1131 -19.36 -26.02 -12.56
C ASN A 1131 -19.23 -24.53 -12.96
N ILE A 1132 -18.75 -24.26 -14.18
CA ILE A 1132 -18.59 -22.90 -14.71
C ILE A 1132 -19.98 -22.29 -14.98
N GLU A 1133 -20.88 -23.06 -15.59
CA GLU A 1133 -22.26 -22.63 -15.86
C GLU A 1133 -23.03 -22.29 -14.58
N GLU A 1134 -22.84 -23.09 -13.52
CA GLU A 1134 -23.45 -22.84 -12.21
C GLU A 1134 -22.96 -21.50 -11.63
N ALA A 1135 -21.65 -21.23 -11.69
CA ALA A 1135 -21.08 -19.98 -11.20
C ALA A 1135 -21.59 -18.75 -11.97
N ILE A 1136 -21.78 -18.86 -13.29
CA ILE A 1136 -22.37 -17.80 -14.11
C ILE A 1136 -23.83 -17.55 -13.70
N LYS A 1137 -24.64 -18.62 -13.55
CA LYS A 1137 -26.03 -18.53 -13.06
C LYS A 1137 -26.13 -17.94 -11.65
N SER A 1138 -25.10 -18.10 -10.84
CA SER A 1138 -24.99 -17.53 -9.49
C SER A 1138 -24.63 -16.04 -9.46
N GLY A 1139 -24.45 -15.42 -10.63
CA GLY A 1139 -24.21 -13.98 -10.77
C GLY A 1139 -22.80 -13.58 -11.23
N CYS A 1140 -21.89 -14.53 -11.54
CA CYS A 1140 -20.59 -14.17 -12.10
C CYS A 1140 -20.71 -13.76 -13.58
N THR A 1141 -20.60 -12.45 -13.87
CA THR A 1141 -20.75 -11.90 -15.23
C THR A 1141 -19.42 -11.50 -15.89
N ASN A 1142 -18.32 -11.54 -15.15
CA ASN A 1142 -16.98 -11.16 -15.59
C ASN A 1142 -16.05 -12.39 -15.63
N PHE A 1143 -15.23 -12.49 -16.68
CA PHE A 1143 -14.24 -13.55 -16.87
C PHE A 1143 -13.27 -13.69 -15.69
N THR A 1144 -12.73 -12.58 -15.19
CA THR A 1144 -11.74 -12.61 -14.09
C THR A 1144 -12.37 -13.12 -12.80
N GLU A 1145 -13.60 -12.69 -12.52
CA GLU A 1145 -14.36 -13.14 -11.35
C GLU A 1145 -14.74 -14.61 -11.47
N LEU A 1146 -15.18 -15.06 -12.65
CA LEU A 1146 -15.51 -16.45 -12.93
C LEU A 1146 -14.30 -17.38 -12.72
N CYS A 1147 -13.10 -16.99 -13.18
CA CYS A 1147 -11.86 -17.73 -12.93
C CYS A 1147 -11.52 -17.79 -11.44
N LYS A 1148 -11.72 -16.70 -10.69
CA LYS A 1148 -11.50 -16.68 -9.23
C LYS A 1148 -12.47 -17.60 -8.49
N THR A 1149 -13.75 -17.56 -8.84
CA THR A 1149 -14.81 -18.32 -8.19
C THR A 1149 -14.70 -19.82 -8.46
N THR A 1150 -14.38 -20.20 -9.70
CA THR A 1150 -14.33 -21.61 -10.11
C THR A 1150 -12.95 -22.24 -9.94
N GLY A 1151 -11.89 -21.44 -9.89
CA GLY A 1151 -10.49 -21.88 -9.99
C GLY A 1151 -10.03 -22.17 -11.42
N ALA A 1152 -10.96 -22.32 -12.38
CA ALA A 1152 -10.61 -22.58 -13.77
C ALA A 1152 -9.81 -21.41 -14.37
N GLY A 1153 -8.67 -21.71 -15.00
CA GLY A 1153 -7.80 -20.71 -15.60
C GLY A 1153 -6.77 -20.09 -14.66
N LEU A 1154 -6.78 -20.43 -13.36
CA LEU A 1154 -5.80 -19.91 -12.40
C LEU A 1154 -4.47 -20.69 -12.38
N GLY A 1155 -4.44 -21.93 -12.89
CA GLY A 1155 -3.23 -22.75 -13.00
C GLY A 1155 -2.41 -22.46 -14.26
N CYS A 1156 -2.30 -23.44 -15.16
CA CYS A 1156 -1.50 -23.27 -16.39
C CYS A 1156 -2.11 -22.31 -17.43
N GLY A 1157 -3.35 -21.86 -17.22
CA GLY A 1157 -4.05 -20.92 -18.10
C GLY A 1157 -4.63 -21.53 -19.39
N SER A 1158 -4.37 -22.81 -19.70
CA SER A 1158 -4.78 -23.43 -20.98
C SER A 1158 -6.30 -23.41 -21.25
N CYS A 1159 -7.11 -23.51 -20.21
CA CYS A 1159 -8.57 -23.57 -20.28
C CYS A 1159 -9.24 -22.19 -20.36
N LYS A 1160 -8.50 -21.08 -20.25
CA LYS A 1160 -9.07 -19.72 -20.20
C LYS A 1160 -9.91 -19.38 -21.44
N THR A 1161 -9.50 -19.81 -22.63
CA THR A 1161 -10.27 -19.57 -23.86
C THR A 1161 -11.62 -20.28 -23.83
N GLU A 1162 -11.65 -21.55 -23.42
CA GLU A 1162 -12.89 -22.33 -23.28
C GLU A 1162 -13.79 -21.74 -22.18
N VAL A 1163 -13.22 -21.26 -21.06
CA VAL A 1163 -13.96 -20.53 -20.02
C VAL A 1163 -14.59 -19.24 -20.56
N LYS A 1164 -13.85 -18.45 -21.37
CA LYS A 1164 -14.39 -17.23 -22.02
C LYS A 1164 -15.52 -17.58 -22.98
N GLU A 1165 -15.37 -18.64 -23.77
CA GLU A 1165 -16.42 -19.08 -24.69
C GLU A 1165 -17.69 -19.48 -23.93
N ILE A 1166 -17.58 -20.25 -22.85
CA ILE A 1166 -18.72 -20.62 -21.99
C ILE A 1166 -19.40 -19.36 -21.42
N LEU A 1167 -18.62 -18.40 -20.91
CA LEU A 1167 -19.15 -17.12 -20.40
C LEU A 1167 -19.87 -16.32 -21.50
N SER A 1168 -19.33 -16.30 -22.72
CA SER A 1168 -19.92 -15.55 -23.84
C SER A 1168 -21.20 -16.18 -24.41
N LYS A 1169 -21.40 -17.48 -24.23
CA LYS A 1169 -22.59 -18.21 -24.71
C LYS A 1169 -23.78 -18.11 -23.76
N ILE A 1170 -23.55 -17.73 -22.51
CA ILE A 1170 -24.56 -17.72 -21.43
C ILE A 1170 -24.98 -16.28 -21.07
N LYS A 1171 -24.17 -15.28 -21.45
CA LYS A 1171 -24.65 -13.91 -21.65
C LYS A 1171 -25.60 -13.86 -22.83
#